data_AF-A0A1V6SVR4-F1
#
_entry.id   AF-A0A1V6SVR4-F1
#
_cell.length_a   1.000
_cell.length_b   1.000
_cell.length_c   1.000
_cell.angle_alpha   90.00
_cell.angle_beta   90.00
_cell.angle_gamma   90.00
#
_symmetry.space_group_name_H-M   'P 1'
#
loop_
_entity.id
_entity.type
_entity.pdbx_description
1 polymer ?
#
loop_
_entity_poly.entity_id
_entity_poly.type
_entity_poly.pdbx_seq_one_letter_code
_entity_poly.pdbx_strand_id
1 'polypeptide(L)'
;MANTTTGPLSAGSHGSFPQTGSWSMVEIAKLPVQASIGILSRYAAGRVNPYTVLVCEGLCNRFQLTARGRANIETAVASLTTVGAVGAMLEFGFGVEDLIRSMAKSEQGTVVLVLCAALREVYSLGISTEVLLEMARLSGVGGEWMPSSREWKAMLDACSGVLTKTPFGLRAEVLMQLGNDGQRLGAFQRLEATPQDRRDCSSPKSIAEALFAMAAVSRKEMQAVTLVGGPDTGWLAAFAEWVLDFKVSVSNSEGDVTYTNCNGPEVAQVRIISRQRATGLQDVAVEGRTYVLREISEILGGEATASIATTVSGRLEWKTALRSAFLSDFQKLMLSLPSTLGTMLGSAARMFKAIAQADATFPLAYRTACTTYCDRSFGPGFVTNAISWFPELAKLREHMEQAVTRPLGNAKLEYEAAIARLRQFCACRACACSSNGFEPGADVEMTPASASASDGTGQEGSRSDADDGGSDWDPDKYCAVILAETIIVLSRALANVSLDDANILPMRSGFEQAYGRQLTMRRSAIGGRQALNDLGQFAFCMDFDANFSFGLRENDYGTGIRLDLILELFTGERPHLSNNGVSAACSRGLCAYFGILRDVSFSKSAVGAVGIIPGRIQYEKKSYTTLEDRYVIQDEDFDTTIQDLVQSGADFSTLELSVKESSTALECLIQLPRPVGPMETVIAGPANLADLVAARRGLVHCKQGSGRGSRKPCQRMHGLTSEERRRLETEGGHIAMDWMRAPSSAWFFHCQDPLVARVALAHCAAQYIYRAAIFIVDSD
;
A
#
# COMPACT_ATOMS: atom_id res chain seq x y z
N MET A 1 32.42 83.56 31.55
CA MET A 1 32.74 82.38 32.38
C MET A 1 31.63 81.36 32.16
N ALA A 2 31.78 80.15 31.67
CA ALA A 2 32.84 79.35 31.05
C ALA A 2 32.06 78.22 30.30
N ASN A 3 32.22 78.08 28.98
CA ASN A 3 33.07 77.08 28.29
C ASN A 3 32.52 75.62 28.31
N THR A 4 32.04 75.08 27.16
CA THR A 4 32.72 74.16 26.17
C THR A 4 32.64 72.67 26.56
N THR A 5 32.47 71.65 25.70
CA THR A 5 32.98 71.40 24.33
C THR A 5 32.38 70.09 23.72
N THR A 6 31.98 70.11 22.43
CA THR A 6 32.21 69.15 21.28
C THR A 6 32.26 67.62 21.50
N GLY A 7 31.55 66.71 20.78
CA GLY A 7 31.33 66.49 19.32
C GLY A 7 32.14 65.25 18.83
N PRO A 8 31.88 64.55 17.68
CA PRO A 8 30.92 64.80 16.60
C PRO A 8 30.17 63.54 16.01
N LEU A 9 29.31 63.84 15.03
CA LEU A 9 28.50 63.00 14.14
C LEU A 9 29.32 62.20 13.09
N SER A 10 28.75 61.08 12.62
CA SER A 10 29.04 60.40 11.34
C SER A 10 27.76 59.67 10.90
N ALA A 11 26.94 60.25 10.00
CA ALA A 11 26.97 60.10 8.55
C ALA A 11 26.57 58.68 8.08
N GLY A 12 25.38 58.58 7.50
CA GLY A 12 24.78 57.35 7.00
C GLY A 12 25.52 56.74 5.82
N SER A 13 25.62 55.41 5.83
CA SER A 13 25.96 54.60 4.66
C SER A 13 24.70 53.91 4.18
N HIS A 14 24.26 54.30 2.97
CA HIS A 14 23.24 53.63 2.19
C HIS A 14 23.47 52.10 2.16
N GLY A 15 22.42 51.33 2.43
CA GLY A 15 22.38 49.90 2.20
C GLY A 15 22.48 49.61 0.72
N SER A 16 23.70 49.33 0.25
CA SER A 16 23.95 48.75 -1.06
C SER A 16 23.47 47.31 -1.05
N PHE A 17 22.39 47.02 -1.79
CA PHE A 17 22.12 45.65 -2.24
C PHE A 17 23.35 45.18 -3.05
N PRO A 18 23.92 43.99 -2.78
CA PRO A 18 24.97 43.46 -3.64
C PRO A 18 24.34 43.06 -4.98
N GLN A 19 24.56 43.90 -5.99
CA GLN A 19 24.44 43.54 -7.40
C GLN A 19 25.48 42.46 -7.73
N THR A 20 25.01 41.34 -8.28
CA THR A 20 25.79 40.29 -9.00
C THR A 20 27.03 39.75 -8.30
N GLY A 21 26.90 38.57 -7.67
CA GLY A 21 28.05 37.82 -7.16
C GLY A 21 27.68 36.37 -6.87
N SER A 22 28.50 35.43 -7.33
CA SER A 22 28.45 34.00 -7.01
C SER A 22 28.25 33.80 -5.49
N TRP A 23 27.12 33.22 -5.09
CA TRP A 23 26.82 32.93 -3.68
C TRP A 23 27.63 31.72 -3.22
N SER A 24 28.43 31.88 -2.16
CA SER A 24 29.10 30.75 -1.51
C SER A 24 28.07 29.98 -0.67
N MET A 25 27.94 28.67 -0.88
CA MET A 25 27.03 27.82 -0.09
C MET A 25 27.36 27.85 1.42
N VAL A 26 28.63 28.07 1.76
CA VAL A 26 29.09 28.23 3.15
C VAL A 26 28.60 29.55 3.76
N GLU A 27 28.34 30.57 2.95
CA GLU A 27 27.76 31.85 3.41
C GLU A 27 26.26 31.71 3.63
N ILE A 28 25.54 30.95 2.78
CA ILE A 28 24.11 30.65 2.97
C ILE A 28 23.88 29.84 4.25
N ALA A 29 24.72 28.84 4.51
CA ALA A 29 24.66 28.03 5.73
C ALA A 29 24.78 28.87 7.01
N LYS A 30 25.52 29.99 6.95
CA LYS A 30 25.74 30.91 8.07
C LYS A 30 24.62 31.94 8.25
N LEU A 31 23.64 32.03 7.35
CA LEU A 31 22.57 33.02 7.45
C LEU A 31 21.58 32.63 8.57
N PRO A 32 21.21 33.59 9.46
CA PRO A 32 20.14 33.34 10.42
C PRO A 32 18.82 33.12 9.69
N VAL A 33 18.11 32.04 10.02
CA VAL A 33 16.80 31.73 9.44
C VAL A 33 15.78 32.76 9.91
N GLN A 34 15.44 33.71 9.03
CA GLN A 34 14.36 34.66 9.27
C GLN A 34 13.09 34.16 8.60
N ALA A 35 12.17 33.63 9.40
CA ALA A 35 10.87 33.17 8.92
C ALA A 35 9.76 33.71 9.82
N SER A 36 8.58 33.98 9.25
CA SER A 36 7.42 34.32 10.05
C SER A 36 7.01 33.13 10.95
N ILE A 37 6.39 33.41 12.09
CA ILE A 37 5.89 32.38 13.01
C ILE A 37 4.96 31.38 12.29
N GLY A 38 4.15 31.88 11.35
CA GLY A 38 3.26 31.03 10.54
C GLY A 38 4.02 30.05 9.64
N ILE A 39 5.15 30.46 9.05
CA ILE A 39 6.00 29.57 8.24
C ILE A 39 6.70 28.54 9.13
N LEU A 40 7.26 28.96 10.27
CA LEU A 40 7.90 28.06 11.23
C LEU A 40 6.93 27.02 11.81
N SER A 41 5.69 27.42 12.07
CA SER A 41 4.63 26.51 12.54
C SER A 41 4.34 25.41 11.50
N ARG A 42 4.36 25.73 10.21
CA ARG A 42 4.14 24.74 9.13
C ARG A 42 5.30 23.78 8.97
N TYR A 43 6.54 24.28 9.08
CA TYR A 43 7.72 23.42 9.12
C TYR A 43 7.69 22.45 10.30
N ALA A 44 7.35 22.95 11.49
CA ALA A 44 7.19 22.13 12.69
C ALA A 44 6.07 21.09 12.52
N ALA A 45 4.92 21.49 11.97
CA ALA A 45 3.80 20.60 11.65
C ALA A 45 4.17 19.48 10.67
N GLY A 46 4.97 19.80 9.64
CA GLY A 46 5.52 18.85 8.68
C GLY A 46 6.67 18.01 9.22
N ARG A 47 7.14 18.28 10.46
CA ARG A 47 8.34 17.70 11.09
C ARG A 47 9.62 17.94 10.29
N VAL A 48 9.69 19.05 9.56
CA VAL A 48 10.83 19.44 8.73
C VAL A 48 11.60 20.56 9.42
N ASN A 49 12.93 20.44 9.50
CA ASN A 49 13.76 21.53 9.99
C ASN A 49 13.85 22.65 8.92
N PRO A 50 13.46 23.90 9.24
CA PRO A 50 13.57 25.02 8.30
C PRO A 50 14.98 25.21 7.71
N TYR A 51 16.02 24.93 8.49
CA TYR A 51 17.42 25.02 8.03
C TYR A 51 17.69 24.06 6.88
N THR A 52 17.20 22.83 6.97
CA THR A 52 17.33 21.83 5.89
C THR A 52 16.70 22.33 4.61
N VAL A 53 15.56 23.02 4.69
CA VAL A 53 14.90 23.57 3.50
C VAL A 53 15.70 24.69 2.87
N LEU A 54 16.33 25.57 3.66
CA LEU A 54 17.24 26.58 3.12
C LEU A 54 18.46 25.98 2.43
N VAL A 55 19.04 24.92 3.01
CA VAL A 55 20.13 24.18 2.35
C VAL A 55 19.63 23.61 1.02
N CYS A 56 18.46 22.95 1.00
CA CYS A 56 17.85 22.46 -0.24
C CYS A 56 17.63 23.58 -1.26
N GLU A 57 17.09 24.74 -0.86
CA GLU A 57 16.85 25.88 -1.74
C GLU A 57 18.18 26.40 -2.32
N GLY A 58 19.24 26.44 -1.52
CA GLY A 58 20.59 26.77 -2.00
C GLY A 58 21.11 25.80 -3.06
N LEU A 59 20.91 24.49 -2.86
CA LEU A 59 21.26 23.46 -3.85
C LEU A 59 20.43 23.61 -5.14
N CYS A 60 19.14 23.90 -4.96
CA CYS A 60 18.16 23.96 -6.04
C CYS A 60 18.15 25.29 -6.81
N ASN A 61 18.78 26.35 -6.29
CA ASN A 61 18.98 27.63 -6.98
C ASN A 61 19.77 27.49 -8.30
N ARG A 62 20.38 26.32 -8.51
CA ARG A 62 21.05 25.95 -9.75
C ARG A 62 20.07 25.57 -10.86
N PHE A 63 18.84 25.17 -10.57
CA PHE A 63 17.89 24.81 -11.62
C PHE A 63 17.08 26.03 -12.06
N GLN A 64 16.77 26.09 -13.35
CA GLN A 64 15.82 27.06 -13.90
C GLN A 64 14.63 26.31 -14.50
N LEU A 65 13.42 26.56 -13.98
CA LEU A 65 12.22 25.91 -14.47
C LEU A 65 11.67 26.64 -15.69
N THR A 66 11.33 25.89 -16.72
CA THR A 66 10.60 26.43 -17.88
C THR A 66 9.17 26.80 -17.50
N ALA A 67 8.50 27.61 -18.34
CA ALA A 67 7.10 27.97 -18.11
C ALA A 67 6.19 26.73 -18.04
N ARG A 68 6.46 25.72 -18.88
CA ARG A 68 5.71 24.47 -18.89
C ARG A 68 6.00 23.62 -17.66
N GLY A 69 7.28 23.50 -17.26
CA GLY A 69 7.67 22.82 -16.02
C GLY A 69 6.97 23.42 -14.79
N ARG A 70 6.92 24.76 -14.70
CA ARG A 70 6.16 25.47 -13.65
C ARG A 70 4.68 25.13 -13.68
N ALA A 71 4.04 25.23 -14.85
CA ALA A 71 2.61 24.91 -15.01
C ALA A 71 2.29 23.46 -14.61
N ASN A 72 3.17 22.50 -14.94
CA ASN A 72 3.01 21.10 -14.54
C ASN A 72 3.00 20.95 -13.01
N ILE A 73 3.91 21.61 -12.31
CA ILE A 73 4.04 21.53 -10.85
C ILE A 73 2.89 22.28 -10.15
N GLU A 74 2.52 23.46 -10.64
CA GLU A 74 1.36 24.22 -10.14
C GLU A 74 0.07 23.40 -10.26
N THR A 75 -0.12 22.71 -11.39
CA THR A 75 -1.26 21.80 -11.59
C THR A 75 -1.21 20.62 -10.61
N ALA A 76 -0.02 20.04 -10.39
CA ALA A 76 0.17 18.96 -9.43
C ALA A 76 -0.24 19.39 -8.01
N VAL A 77 0.27 20.53 -7.53
CA VAL A 77 -0.05 21.07 -6.20
C VAL A 77 -1.52 21.48 -6.07
N ALA A 78 -2.13 21.99 -7.13
CA ALA A 78 -3.55 22.34 -7.17
C ALA A 78 -4.47 21.12 -7.10
N SER A 79 -4.02 19.96 -7.62
CA SER A 79 -4.79 18.70 -7.59
C SER A 79 -4.80 18.00 -6.22
N LEU A 80 -3.99 18.47 -5.27
CA LEU A 80 -3.88 17.90 -3.94
C LEU A 80 -5.11 18.29 -3.11
N THR A 81 -5.81 17.29 -2.59
CA THR A 81 -7.08 17.39 -1.88
C THR A 81 -6.94 16.93 -0.42
N THR A 82 -7.95 17.26 0.39
CA THR A 82 -8.15 16.70 1.72
C THR A 82 -9.56 16.14 1.87
N VAL A 83 -9.68 15.12 2.71
CA VAL A 83 -10.95 14.51 3.12
C VAL A 83 -11.03 14.56 4.64
N GLY A 84 -12.06 15.21 5.17
CA GLY A 84 -12.33 15.21 6.61
C GLY A 84 -12.95 13.89 7.07
N ALA A 85 -12.59 13.47 8.28
CA ALA A 85 -13.26 12.42 9.02
C ALA A 85 -14.53 12.95 9.70
N VAL A 86 -15.29 12.04 10.31
CA VAL A 86 -16.46 12.39 11.13
C VAL A 86 -16.07 13.37 12.25
N GLY A 87 -16.84 14.45 12.37
CA GLY A 87 -16.58 15.52 13.34
C GLY A 87 -15.50 16.54 12.93
N ALA A 88 -14.91 16.42 11.73
CA ALA A 88 -13.93 17.35 11.16
C ALA A 88 -12.65 17.59 12.01
N MET A 89 -12.39 16.75 13.02
CA MET A 89 -11.18 16.83 13.85
C MET A 89 -9.94 16.22 13.18
N LEU A 90 -10.16 15.26 12.28
CA LEU A 90 -9.14 14.49 11.60
C LEU A 90 -9.30 14.69 10.08
N GLU A 91 -8.20 14.91 9.38
CA GLU A 91 -8.18 15.08 7.93
C GLU A 91 -7.18 14.11 7.30
N PHE A 92 -7.52 13.59 6.12
CA PHE A 92 -6.64 12.75 5.30
C PHE A 92 -6.28 13.52 4.03
N GLY A 93 -5.00 13.59 3.69
CA GLY A 93 -4.51 14.20 2.46
C GLY A 93 -3.51 15.33 2.70
N PHE A 94 -3.46 16.30 1.79
CA PHE A 94 -2.57 17.46 1.89
C PHE A 94 -3.33 18.73 2.28
N GLY A 95 -3.24 19.07 3.57
CA GLY A 95 -3.87 20.22 4.20
C GLY A 95 -3.75 21.54 3.43
N VAL A 96 -4.69 22.45 3.68
CA VAL A 96 -4.65 23.82 3.11
C VAL A 96 -3.46 24.62 3.64
N GLU A 97 -3.02 24.33 4.86
CA GLU A 97 -1.85 24.97 5.49
C GLU A 97 -0.56 24.14 5.37
N ASP A 98 -0.54 23.12 4.51
CA ASP A 98 0.62 22.23 4.37
C ASP A 98 1.88 22.97 3.91
N LEU A 99 3.04 22.50 4.38
CA LEU A 99 4.37 22.94 3.97
C LEU A 99 4.51 22.97 2.44
N ILE A 100 3.94 21.98 1.75
CA ILE A 100 4.00 21.85 0.29
C ILE A 100 3.45 23.10 -0.42
N ARG A 101 2.33 23.62 0.06
CA ARG A 101 1.71 24.83 -0.51
C ARG A 101 2.49 26.10 -0.17
N SER A 102 3.32 26.07 0.88
CA SER A 102 4.23 27.16 1.20
C SER A 102 5.45 27.16 0.29
N MET A 103 6.04 25.98 0.05
CA MET A 103 7.20 25.82 -0.83
C MET A 103 6.87 26.19 -2.28
N ALA A 104 5.68 25.84 -2.76
CA ALA A 104 5.23 26.16 -4.11
C ALA A 104 5.08 27.68 -4.39
N LYS A 105 5.23 28.56 -3.39
CA LYS A 105 5.11 30.02 -3.56
C LYS A 105 6.39 30.68 -4.08
N SER A 106 7.54 30.05 -3.88
CA SER A 106 8.82 30.54 -4.42
C SER A 106 9.30 29.60 -5.52
N GLU A 107 10.08 30.12 -6.46
CA GLU A 107 10.65 29.29 -7.53
C GLU A 107 11.63 28.25 -6.96
N GLN A 108 12.49 28.67 -6.03
CA GLN A 108 13.44 27.79 -5.36
C GLN A 108 12.73 26.69 -4.57
N GLY A 109 11.70 27.05 -3.77
CA GLY A 109 10.91 26.08 -3.02
C GLY A 109 10.17 25.10 -3.93
N THR A 110 9.70 25.56 -5.10
CA THR A 110 9.08 24.72 -6.13
C THR A 110 10.06 23.71 -6.71
N VAL A 111 11.30 24.11 -6.99
CA VAL A 111 12.36 23.18 -7.45
C VAL A 111 12.68 22.14 -6.37
N VAL A 112 12.84 22.56 -5.11
CA VAL A 112 13.10 21.64 -4.00
C VAL A 112 11.98 20.62 -3.87
N LEU A 113 10.73 21.11 -3.90
CA LEU A 113 9.53 20.29 -3.82
C LEU A 113 9.52 19.22 -4.91
N VAL A 114 9.66 19.62 -6.17
CA VAL A 114 9.57 18.68 -7.30
C VAL A 114 10.75 17.72 -7.33
N LEU A 115 11.96 18.15 -6.97
CA LEU A 115 13.12 17.27 -6.91
C LEU A 115 12.93 16.19 -5.82
N CYS A 116 12.54 16.58 -4.62
CA CYS A 116 12.30 15.66 -3.51
C CYS A 116 11.15 14.70 -3.83
N ALA A 117 10.05 15.22 -4.39
CA ALA A 117 8.90 14.41 -4.77
C ALA A 117 9.24 13.44 -5.91
N ALA A 118 9.98 13.88 -6.94
CA ALA A 118 10.38 13.04 -8.07
C ALA A 118 11.36 11.93 -7.65
N LEU A 119 12.28 12.21 -6.73
CA LEU A 119 13.17 11.20 -6.14
C LEU A 119 12.33 10.16 -5.38
N ARG A 120 11.43 10.61 -4.50
CA ARG A 120 10.57 9.71 -3.70
C ARG A 120 9.45 9.04 -4.49
N GLU A 121 9.19 9.46 -5.71
CA GLU A 121 8.26 8.75 -6.58
C GLU A 121 8.86 7.41 -7.05
N VAL A 122 10.19 7.35 -7.28
CA VAL A 122 10.83 6.19 -7.93
C VAL A 122 11.90 5.49 -7.08
N TYR A 123 12.70 6.25 -6.33
CA TYR A 123 13.77 5.71 -5.49
C TYR A 123 13.29 5.39 -4.08
N SER A 124 14.00 4.49 -3.39
CA SER A 124 13.82 4.28 -1.96
C SER A 124 14.19 5.53 -1.15
N LEU A 125 13.72 5.61 0.10
CA LEU A 125 14.07 6.70 1.01
C LEU A 125 15.58 6.78 1.25
N GLY A 126 16.26 5.63 1.33
CA GLY A 126 17.71 5.53 1.53
C GLY A 126 18.48 6.17 0.39
N ILE A 127 18.22 5.74 -0.85
CA ILE A 127 18.92 6.26 -2.04
C ILE A 127 18.60 7.74 -2.25
N SER A 128 17.34 8.14 -2.09
CA SER A 128 16.94 9.55 -2.22
C SER A 128 17.70 10.45 -1.23
N THR A 129 17.90 9.98 0.00
CA THR A 129 18.66 10.70 1.03
C THR A 129 20.13 10.83 0.64
N GLU A 130 20.75 9.74 0.19
CA GLU A 130 22.15 9.77 -0.24
C GLU A 130 22.36 10.65 -1.47
N VAL A 131 21.40 10.71 -2.41
CA VAL A 131 21.48 11.63 -3.56
C VAL A 131 21.52 13.08 -3.09
N LEU A 132 20.64 13.49 -2.17
CA LEU A 132 20.65 14.85 -1.62
C LEU A 132 21.93 15.16 -0.84
N LEU A 133 22.45 14.19 -0.08
CA LEU A 133 23.73 14.32 0.62
C LEU A 133 24.90 14.51 -0.36
N GLU A 134 24.95 13.74 -1.45
CA GLU A 134 25.97 13.88 -2.49
C GLU A 134 25.85 15.21 -3.24
N MET A 135 24.63 15.66 -3.54
CA MET A 135 24.41 17.00 -4.10
C MET A 135 24.94 18.11 -3.18
N ALA A 136 24.73 17.96 -1.87
CA ALA A 136 25.24 18.89 -0.87
C ALA A 136 26.78 18.88 -0.80
N ARG A 137 27.40 17.69 -0.79
CA ARG A 137 28.87 17.51 -0.81
C ARG A 137 29.50 18.14 -2.05
N LEU A 138 28.95 17.86 -3.23
CA LEU A 138 29.38 18.43 -4.52
C LEU A 138 29.22 19.96 -4.58
N SER A 139 28.33 20.53 -3.76
CA SER A 139 28.14 21.98 -3.62
C SER A 139 29.02 22.60 -2.53
N GLY A 140 29.89 21.83 -1.89
CA GLY A 140 30.81 22.29 -0.85
C GLY A 140 30.18 22.46 0.54
N VAL A 141 28.99 21.89 0.76
CA VAL A 141 28.40 21.84 2.11
C VAL A 141 29.08 20.70 2.88
N GLY A 142 29.72 21.01 4.00
CA GLY A 142 30.44 20.03 4.80
C GLY A 142 30.52 20.42 6.28
N GLY A 143 30.91 19.45 7.11
CA GLY A 143 31.08 19.64 8.56
C GLY A 143 29.77 19.91 9.28
N GLU A 144 29.80 20.86 10.22
CA GLU A 144 28.69 21.26 11.10
C GLU A 144 27.45 21.81 10.36
N TRP A 145 27.61 22.21 9.10
CA TRP A 145 26.56 22.83 8.30
C TRP A 145 25.72 21.83 7.49
N MET A 146 26.12 20.55 7.47
CA MET A 146 25.38 19.50 6.78
C MET A 146 24.18 19.06 7.63
N PRO A 147 22.93 19.17 7.12
CA PRO A 147 21.79 18.57 7.79
C PRO A 147 21.99 17.07 8.01
N SER A 148 21.47 16.57 9.12
CA SER A 148 21.54 15.15 9.46
C SER A 148 20.73 14.30 8.48
N SER A 149 21.10 13.02 8.32
CA SER A 149 20.33 12.06 7.51
C SER A 149 18.84 12.01 7.90
N ARG A 150 18.52 12.18 9.19
CA ARG A 150 17.15 12.23 9.69
C ARG A 150 16.36 13.42 9.14
N GLU A 151 16.99 14.59 9.05
CA GLU A 151 16.33 15.80 8.54
C GLU A 151 16.11 15.74 7.03
N TRP A 152 17.08 15.18 6.28
CA TRP A 152 16.90 14.89 4.85
C TRP A 152 15.74 13.93 4.59
N LYS A 153 15.65 12.85 5.38
CA LYS A 153 14.53 11.90 5.31
C LYS A 153 13.19 12.58 5.58
N ALA A 154 13.12 13.40 6.64
CA ALA A 154 11.90 14.14 6.97
C ALA A 154 11.45 15.07 5.83
N MET A 155 12.40 15.74 5.18
CA MET A 155 12.13 16.60 4.02
C MET A 155 11.61 15.80 2.81
N LEU A 156 12.27 14.70 2.47
CA LEU A 156 11.88 13.80 1.39
C LEU A 156 10.48 13.21 1.64
N ASP A 157 10.24 12.72 2.84
CA ASP A 157 8.94 12.18 3.21
C ASP A 157 7.85 13.26 3.16
N ALA A 158 8.15 14.52 3.53
CA ALA A 158 7.18 15.62 3.46
C ALA A 158 6.74 15.87 2.01
N CYS A 159 7.65 15.80 1.06
CA CYS A 159 7.37 15.99 -0.36
C CYS A 159 6.83 14.74 -1.07
N SER A 160 6.84 13.58 -0.41
CA SER A 160 6.38 12.32 -1.00
C SER A 160 4.89 12.38 -1.31
N GLY A 161 4.47 11.76 -2.40
CA GLY A 161 3.06 11.66 -2.78
C GLY A 161 2.53 12.85 -3.61
N VAL A 162 3.26 13.96 -3.69
CA VAL A 162 2.85 15.17 -4.43
C VAL A 162 2.66 14.92 -5.92
N LEU A 163 3.45 14.01 -6.50
CA LEU A 163 3.39 13.68 -7.92
C LEU A 163 2.46 12.49 -8.23
N THR A 164 1.78 11.91 -7.23
CA THR A 164 1.00 10.67 -7.40
C THR A 164 -0.13 10.78 -8.43
N LYS A 165 -0.82 11.93 -8.49
CA LYS A 165 -1.90 12.19 -9.45
C LYS A 165 -1.40 12.63 -10.83
N THR A 166 -0.09 12.76 -11.01
CA THR A 166 0.53 13.29 -12.22
C THR A 166 1.01 12.16 -13.12
N PRO A 167 1.21 12.38 -14.42
CA PRO A 167 1.77 11.38 -15.31
C PRO A 167 3.27 11.10 -15.09
N PHE A 168 3.94 11.80 -14.15
CA PHE A 168 5.39 11.69 -13.95
C PHE A 168 5.82 10.26 -13.60
N GLY A 169 5.20 9.64 -12.59
CA GLY A 169 5.57 8.28 -12.15
C GLY A 169 5.37 7.21 -13.23
N LEU A 170 4.36 7.39 -14.09
CA LEU A 170 4.11 6.54 -15.25
C LEU A 170 5.17 6.77 -16.34
N ARG A 171 5.49 8.04 -16.64
CA ARG A 171 6.49 8.42 -17.64
C ARG A 171 7.86 7.88 -17.26
N ALA A 172 8.23 7.99 -15.99
CA ALA A 172 9.45 7.42 -15.46
C ALA A 172 9.49 5.90 -15.67
N GLU A 173 8.44 5.16 -15.33
CA GLU A 173 8.43 3.69 -15.53
C GLU A 173 8.59 3.30 -17.00
N VAL A 174 7.89 3.97 -17.92
CA VAL A 174 8.00 3.72 -19.36
C VAL A 174 9.43 3.94 -19.84
N LEU A 175 10.06 5.05 -19.48
CA LEU A 175 11.41 5.37 -19.93
C LEU A 175 12.47 4.47 -19.26
N MET A 176 12.27 4.04 -18.02
CA MET A 176 13.16 3.06 -17.36
C MET A 176 13.05 1.65 -17.96
N GLN A 177 11.92 1.32 -18.61
CA GLN A 177 11.74 0.04 -19.32
C GLN A 177 12.42 0.01 -20.69
N LEU A 178 12.68 1.17 -21.32
CA LEU A 178 13.27 1.21 -22.67
C LEU A 178 14.65 0.54 -22.71
N GLY A 179 14.76 -0.53 -23.51
CA GLY A 179 15.99 -1.31 -23.67
C GLY A 179 16.21 -2.38 -22.59
N ASN A 180 15.26 -2.55 -21.65
CA ASN A 180 15.33 -3.41 -20.47
C ASN A 180 14.10 -4.33 -20.33
N ASP A 181 13.54 -4.82 -21.44
CA ASP A 181 12.24 -5.52 -21.49
C ASP A 181 12.17 -6.83 -20.66
N GLY A 182 13.31 -7.36 -20.23
CA GLY A 182 13.42 -8.57 -19.40
C GLY A 182 13.71 -8.32 -17.92
N GLN A 183 14.05 -7.09 -17.52
CA GLN A 183 14.58 -6.83 -16.19
C GLN A 183 13.52 -6.87 -15.11
N ARG A 184 13.78 -7.69 -14.08
CA ARG A 184 12.93 -7.81 -12.89
C ARG A 184 13.36 -6.81 -11.84
N LEU A 185 12.44 -6.36 -11.00
CA LEU A 185 12.81 -5.51 -9.88
C LEU A 185 13.53 -6.32 -8.79
N GLY A 186 13.15 -7.59 -8.60
CA GLY A 186 13.65 -8.41 -7.51
C GLY A 186 13.16 -7.92 -6.15
N ALA A 187 12.01 -7.22 -6.13
CA ALA A 187 11.52 -6.53 -4.93
C ALA A 187 11.19 -7.49 -3.76
N PHE A 188 11.04 -8.79 -3.99
CA PHE A 188 10.69 -9.79 -2.98
C PHE A 188 11.90 -10.54 -2.36
N GLN A 189 13.05 -9.87 -2.28
CA GLN A 189 14.39 -10.38 -1.92
C GLN A 189 14.62 -10.88 -0.48
N ARG A 190 13.60 -11.41 0.23
CA ARG A 190 13.85 -12.27 1.41
C ARG A 190 14.34 -13.67 1.04
N LEU A 191 14.70 -13.90 -0.23
CA LEU A 191 15.07 -15.19 -0.78
C LEU A 191 16.52 -15.14 -1.25
N GLU A 192 17.30 -16.16 -0.91
CA GLU A 192 18.76 -16.27 -1.11
C GLU A 192 19.20 -16.18 -2.58
N ALA A 193 18.28 -16.31 -3.54
CA ALA A 193 18.56 -16.17 -4.96
C ALA A 193 18.09 -14.81 -5.51
N THR A 194 19.03 -14.03 -6.04
CA THR A 194 18.75 -12.78 -6.76
C THR A 194 18.58 -13.05 -8.26
N PRO A 195 17.64 -12.38 -8.97
CA PRO A 195 17.56 -12.48 -10.43
C PRO A 195 18.87 -12.04 -11.07
N GLN A 196 19.28 -12.73 -12.15
CA GLN A 196 20.51 -12.41 -12.88
C GLN A 196 20.42 -11.02 -13.52
N ASP A 197 19.27 -10.72 -14.14
CA ASP A 197 19.00 -9.44 -14.79
C ASP A 197 18.05 -8.59 -13.94
N ARG A 198 18.62 -7.95 -12.91
CA ARG A 198 17.90 -7.08 -11.97
C ARG A 198 17.96 -5.63 -12.41
N ARG A 199 16.86 -4.91 -12.20
CA ARG A 199 16.83 -3.45 -12.28
C ARG A 199 17.51 -2.85 -11.04
N ASP A 200 18.74 -2.39 -11.22
CA ASP A 200 19.51 -1.70 -10.18
C ASP A 200 19.43 -0.18 -10.32
N CYS A 201 19.95 0.53 -9.32
CA CYS A 201 20.15 1.97 -9.37
C CYS A 201 21.63 2.33 -9.55
N SER A 202 21.85 3.49 -10.16
CA SER A 202 23.16 4.11 -10.23
C SER A 202 23.60 4.64 -8.86
N SER A 203 24.89 4.84 -8.68
CA SER A 203 25.43 5.38 -7.44
C SER A 203 24.83 6.76 -7.13
N PRO A 204 24.52 7.08 -5.85
CA PRO A 204 23.94 8.38 -5.50
C PRO A 204 24.76 9.57 -5.99
N LYS A 205 26.09 9.42 -5.99
CA LYS A 205 27.02 10.43 -6.52
C LYS A 205 26.85 10.62 -8.03
N SER A 206 26.77 9.55 -8.82
CA SER A 206 26.54 9.64 -10.26
C SER A 206 25.19 10.30 -10.61
N ILE A 207 24.15 9.99 -9.84
CA ILE A 207 22.82 10.62 -9.99
C ILE A 207 22.93 12.12 -9.68
N ALA A 208 23.59 12.50 -8.58
CA ALA A 208 23.81 13.89 -8.20
C ALA A 208 24.60 14.68 -9.25
N GLU A 209 25.66 14.09 -9.82
CA GLU A 209 26.45 14.68 -10.91
C GLU A 209 25.59 14.89 -12.18
N ALA A 210 24.77 13.91 -12.54
CA ALA A 210 23.86 14.01 -13.69
C ALA A 210 22.79 15.10 -13.48
N LEU A 211 22.22 15.20 -12.27
CA LEU A 211 21.28 16.26 -11.90
C LEU A 211 21.93 17.66 -12.03
N PHE A 212 23.17 17.83 -11.58
CA PHE A 212 23.88 19.09 -11.77
C PHE A 212 24.24 19.40 -13.23
N ALA A 213 24.55 18.38 -14.03
CA ALA A 213 24.75 18.55 -15.46
C ALA A 213 23.47 19.06 -16.15
N MET A 214 22.31 18.48 -15.83
CA MET A 214 21.02 18.98 -16.31
C MET A 214 20.70 20.39 -15.80
N ALA A 215 21.07 20.71 -14.55
CA ALA A 215 20.95 22.07 -14.04
C ALA A 215 21.78 23.06 -14.88
N ALA A 216 23.01 22.70 -15.27
CA ALA A 216 23.84 23.54 -16.15
C ALA A 216 23.22 23.73 -17.54
N VAL A 217 22.56 22.69 -18.08
CA VAL A 217 21.77 22.82 -19.32
C VAL A 217 20.60 23.79 -19.14
N SER A 218 19.89 23.72 -18.00
CA SER A 218 18.74 24.61 -17.73
C SER A 218 19.14 26.08 -17.69
N ARG A 219 20.35 26.38 -17.18
CA ARG A 219 20.93 27.73 -17.13
C ARG A 219 21.60 28.18 -18.43
N LYS A 220 21.57 27.35 -19.48
CA LYS A 220 22.25 27.57 -20.77
C LYS A 220 23.78 27.69 -20.65
N GLU A 221 24.36 27.17 -19.57
CA GLU A 221 25.82 27.04 -19.44
C GLU A 221 26.36 25.87 -20.28
N MET A 222 25.50 24.90 -20.57
CA MET A 222 25.76 23.75 -21.43
C MET A 222 24.62 23.60 -22.43
N GLN A 223 24.93 23.30 -23.70
CA GLN A 223 23.89 23.15 -24.74
C GLN A 223 23.17 21.81 -24.64
N ALA A 224 23.93 20.73 -24.42
CA ALA A 224 23.39 19.38 -24.29
C ALA A 224 24.30 18.53 -23.39
N VAL A 225 23.73 17.47 -22.81
CA VAL A 225 24.42 16.47 -22.00
C VAL A 225 24.08 15.06 -22.49
N THR A 226 25.07 14.17 -22.47
CA THR A 226 24.85 12.73 -22.72
C THR A 226 25.03 11.94 -21.43
N LEU A 227 24.04 11.12 -21.10
CA LEU A 227 24.01 10.27 -19.91
C LEU A 227 24.03 8.81 -20.36
N VAL A 228 25.00 8.05 -19.87
CA VAL A 228 25.15 6.62 -20.19
C VAL A 228 24.97 5.85 -18.89
N GLY A 229 24.05 4.90 -18.83
CA GLY A 229 23.82 4.18 -17.59
C GLY A 229 22.69 3.15 -17.67
N GLY A 230 22.35 2.60 -16.51
CA GLY A 230 21.31 1.60 -16.36
C GLY A 230 19.88 2.18 -16.41
N PRO A 231 18.89 1.43 -15.90
CA PRO A 231 17.47 1.77 -16.00
C PRO A 231 17.10 3.13 -15.43
N ASP A 232 17.75 3.57 -14.35
CA ASP A 232 17.45 4.83 -13.67
C ASP A 232 17.86 6.08 -14.48
N THR A 233 18.63 5.93 -15.56
CA THR A 233 18.76 6.98 -16.57
C THR A 233 17.41 7.32 -17.23
N GLY A 234 16.51 6.35 -17.39
CA GLY A 234 15.14 6.59 -17.83
C GLY A 234 14.37 7.54 -16.89
N TRP A 235 14.64 7.50 -15.58
CA TRP A 235 14.10 8.48 -14.63
C TRP A 235 14.69 9.87 -14.85
N LEU A 236 16.01 9.99 -15.12
CA LEU A 236 16.63 11.27 -15.46
C LEU A 236 16.04 11.87 -16.75
N ALA A 237 15.73 11.05 -17.75
CA ALA A 237 14.98 11.48 -18.94
C ALA A 237 13.58 11.99 -18.59
N ALA A 238 12.84 11.26 -17.74
CA ALA A 238 11.52 11.69 -17.31
C ALA A 238 11.58 13.02 -16.54
N PHE A 239 12.57 13.20 -15.68
CA PHE A 239 12.80 14.45 -14.96
C PHE A 239 13.14 15.60 -15.92
N ALA A 240 14.07 15.39 -16.85
CA ALA A 240 14.43 16.35 -17.88
C ALA A 240 13.22 16.78 -18.73
N GLU A 241 12.41 15.82 -19.17
CA GLU A 241 11.24 16.10 -20.01
C GLU A 241 10.10 16.75 -19.23
N TRP A 242 9.73 16.23 -18.06
CA TRP A 242 8.52 16.66 -17.35
C TRP A 242 8.73 17.90 -16.49
N VAL A 243 9.89 18.01 -15.83
CA VAL A 243 10.23 19.13 -14.92
C VAL A 243 10.92 20.26 -15.67
N LEU A 244 11.89 19.95 -16.53
CA LEU A 244 12.71 20.95 -17.22
C LEU A 244 12.24 21.25 -18.65
N ASP A 245 11.23 20.52 -19.16
CA ASP A 245 10.72 20.64 -20.55
C ASP A 245 11.82 20.54 -21.61
N PHE A 246 12.81 19.67 -21.36
CA PHE A 246 13.91 19.45 -22.28
C PHE A 246 13.53 18.55 -23.44
N LYS A 247 14.25 18.73 -24.55
CA LYS A 247 14.29 17.78 -25.66
C LYS A 247 15.15 16.58 -25.28
N VAL A 248 14.55 15.41 -25.24
CA VAL A 248 15.15 14.16 -24.79
C VAL A 248 15.13 13.13 -25.93
N SER A 249 16.24 12.43 -26.11
CA SER A 249 16.33 11.24 -26.95
C SER A 249 16.94 10.09 -26.17
N VAL A 250 16.33 8.92 -26.21
CA VAL A 250 16.83 7.68 -25.62
C VAL A 250 17.19 6.73 -26.75
N SER A 251 18.40 6.20 -26.72
CA SER A 251 18.88 5.19 -27.65
C SER A 251 19.35 3.93 -26.91
N ASN A 252 19.29 2.79 -27.57
CA ASN A 252 19.90 1.57 -27.08
C ASN A 252 21.45 1.63 -27.19
N SER A 253 22.13 0.59 -26.72
CA SER A 253 23.59 0.45 -26.83
C SER A 253 24.09 0.35 -28.28
N GLU A 254 23.22 -0.02 -29.22
CA GLU A 254 23.52 -0.16 -30.65
C GLU A 254 23.40 1.19 -31.40
N GLY A 255 22.86 2.23 -30.75
CA GLY A 255 22.67 3.57 -31.31
C GLY A 255 21.29 3.82 -31.90
N ASP A 256 20.38 2.84 -31.89
CA ASP A 256 19.00 3.01 -32.35
C ASP A 256 18.19 3.81 -31.35
N VAL A 257 17.53 4.86 -31.83
CA VAL A 257 16.66 5.73 -31.03
C VAL A 257 15.36 4.99 -30.73
N THR A 258 15.18 4.59 -29.47
CA THR A 258 13.96 3.94 -28.99
C THR A 258 12.88 4.94 -28.61
N TYR A 259 13.26 6.17 -28.26
CA TYR A 259 12.35 7.23 -27.90
C TYR A 259 12.92 8.62 -28.16
N THR A 260 12.08 9.56 -28.62
CA THR A 260 12.44 10.98 -28.73
C THR A 260 11.18 11.86 -28.66
N ASN A 261 11.30 13.04 -28.06
CA ASN A 261 10.29 14.12 -28.13
C ASN A 261 10.74 15.31 -29.00
N CYS A 262 11.79 15.13 -29.80
CA CYS A 262 12.28 16.14 -30.73
C CYS A 262 11.36 16.21 -31.95
N ASN A 263 10.93 17.42 -32.34
CA ASN A 263 10.08 17.61 -33.51
C ASN A 263 10.97 18.00 -34.70
N GLY A 264 11.40 17.03 -35.51
CA GLY A 264 12.23 17.27 -36.70
C GLY A 264 13.74 17.34 -36.39
N PRO A 265 14.53 18.23 -37.04
CA PRO A 265 16.00 18.27 -36.92
C PRO A 265 16.52 18.92 -35.62
N GLU A 266 15.67 19.10 -34.61
CA GLU A 266 16.06 19.70 -33.33
C GLU A 266 17.06 18.80 -32.59
N VAL A 267 18.14 19.39 -32.08
CA VAL A 267 19.16 18.67 -31.32
C VAL A 267 18.65 18.40 -29.90
N ALA A 268 18.63 17.12 -29.50
CA ALA A 268 18.29 16.74 -28.13
C ALA A 268 19.24 17.39 -27.12
N GLN A 269 18.66 18.02 -26.09
CA GLN A 269 19.38 18.65 -24.98
C GLN A 269 19.85 17.61 -23.95
N VAL A 270 19.11 16.51 -23.81
CA VAL A 270 19.51 15.36 -23.00
C VAL A 270 19.46 14.12 -23.86
N ARG A 271 20.61 13.47 -24.03
CA ARG A 271 20.72 12.19 -24.73
C ARG A 271 20.98 11.09 -23.71
N ILE A 272 20.21 10.01 -23.79
CA ILE A 272 20.37 8.85 -22.92
C ILE A 272 20.77 7.65 -23.76
N ILE A 273 21.79 6.95 -23.31
CA ILE A 273 22.25 5.71 -23.91
C ILE A 273 22.09 4.61 -22.86
N SER A 274 21.13 3.72 -23.07
CA SER A 274 20.86 2.60 -22.17
C SER A 274 22.01 1.60 -22.26
N ARG A 275 22.69 1.36 -21.13
CA ARG A 275 23.79 0.40 -21.01
C ARG A 275 23.23 -0.98 -20.66
N GLN A 276 23.42 -1.96 -21.53
CA GLN A 276 23.18 -3.37 -21.18
C GLN A 276 24.41 -3.95 -20.48
N ARG A 277 24.21 -4.69 -19.37
CA ARG A 277 25.30 -5.28 -18.57
C ARG A 277 26.26 -6.17 -19.37
N ALA A 278 25.79 -6.82 -20.44
CA ALA A 278 26.58 -7.74 -21.25
C ALA A 278 27.57 -7.03 -22.20
N THR A 279 27.33 -5.76 -22.54
CA THR A 279 28.17 -4.99 -23.46
C THR A 279 29.09 -4.08 -22.65
N GLY A 280 30.40 -4.33 -22.70
CA GLY A 280 31.40 -3.37 -22.26
C GLY A 280 31.20 -2.02 -22.97
N LEU A 281 31.73 -0.94 -22.38
CA LEU A 281 31.78 0.38 -23.02
C LEU A 281 32.62 0.25 -24.31
N GLN A 282 32.00 -0.10 -25.44
CA GLN A 282 32.62 0.15 -26.74
C GLN A 282 32.59 1.65 -27.00
N ASP A 283 33.61 2.16 -27.69
CA ASP A 283 33.82 3.57 -28.02
C ASP A 283 32.59 4.18 -28.71
N VAL A 284 31.62 4.63 -27.91
CA VAL A 284 30.53 5.46 -28.40
C VAL A 284 31.16 6.80 -28.75
N ALA A 285 31.24 7.11 -30.04
CA ALA A 285 31.63 8.43 -30.51
C ALA A 285 30.55 9.44 -30.08
N VAL A 286 30.72 10.05 -28.90
CA VAL A 286 29.78 11.04 -28.36
C VAL A 286 30.28 12.46 -28.61
N GLU A 287 29.43 13.27 -29.21
CA GLU A 287 29.62 14.71 -29.36
C GLU A 287 29.16 15.43 -28.07
N GLY A 288 30.10 15.88 -27.22
CA GLY A 288 29.82 16.68 -26.02
C GLY A 288 30.35 16.11 -24.71
N ARG A 289 29.84 16.61 -23.56
CA ARG A 289 30.17 16.07 -22.22
C ARG A 289 29.30 14.86 -21.90
N THR A 290 29.94 13.76 -21.57
CA THR A 290 29.31 12.47 -21.24
C THR A 290 29.50 12.15 -19.76
N TYR A 291 28.42 11.77 -19.09
CA TYR A 291 28.45 11.25 -17.73
C TYR A 291 28.08 9.76 -17.76
N VAL A 292 28.96 8.92 -17.23
CA VAL A 292 28.73 7.48 -17.12
C VAL A 292 28.27 7.17 -15.70
N LEU A 293 27.03 6.73 -15.57
CA LEU A 293 26.44 6.37 -14.30
C LEU A 293 26.79 4.91 -13.99
N ARG A 294 27.51 4.71 -12.87
CA ARG A 294 27.94 3.40 -12.40
C ARG A 294 26.87 2.79 -11.50
N GLU A 295 26.58 1.51 -11.66
CA GLU A 295 25.60 0.82 -10.81
C GLU A 295 26.16 0.59 -9.40
N ILE A 296 25.29 0.57 -8.39
CA ILE A 296 25.70 0.28 -7.01
C ILE A 296 26.26 -1.16 -6.89
N SER A 297 25.71 -2.11 -7.63
CA SER A 297 26.22 -3.49 -7.75
C SER A 297 27.70 -3.54 -8.13
N GLU A 298 28.12 -2.73 -9.09
CA GLU A 298 29.49 -2.67 -9.61
C GLU A 298 30.46 -2.12 -8.54
N ILE A 299 30.00 -1.20 -7.70
CA ILE A 299 30.81 -0.56 -6.65
C ILE A 299 31.00 -1.49 -5.45
N LEU A 300 29.96 -2.25 -5.08
CA LEU A 300 29.96 -3.13 -3.90
C LEU A 300 30.49 -4.55 -4.18
N GLY A 301 31.06 -4.80 -5.36
CA GLY A 301 31.79 -6.04 -5.64
C GLY A 301 30.94 -7.31 -5.73
N GLY A 302 29.65 -7.20 -6.09
CA GLY A 302 28.79 -8.37 -6.36
C GLY A 302 28.33 -9.20 -5.14
N GLU A 303 28.96 -9.05 -3.97
CA GLU A 303 28.61 -9.77 -2.73
C GLU A 303 27.52 -9.08 -1.88
N ALA A 304 27.17 -7.83 -2.20
CA ALA A 304 26.08 -7.17 -1.50
C ALA A 304 24.75 -7.85 -1.86
N THR A 305 24.14 -8.52 -0.88
CA THR A 305 22.72 -8.88 -0.89
C THR A 305 21.96 -7.62 -1.27
N ALA A 306 21.41 -7.60 -2.48
CA ALA A 306 20.59 -6.48 -2.92
C ALA A 306 19.48 -6.33 -1.90
N SER A 307 19.43 -5.16 -1.30
CA SER A 307 18.30 -4.73 -0.52
C SER A 307 17.30 -4.12 -1.49
N ILE A 308 16.01 -4.30 -1.24
CA ILE A 308 14.90 -3.56 -1.86
C ILE A 308 15.21 -2.05 -1.93
N ALA A 309 16.06 -1.56 -1.01
CA ALA A 309 16.58 -0.20 -0.99
C ALA A 309 17.29 0.26 -2.29
N THR A 310 17.85 -0.61 -3.14
CA THR A 310 18.57 -0.20 -4.36
C THR A 310 17.77 -0.35 -5.65
N THR A 311 16.51 -0.78 -5.57
CA THR A 311 15.65 -0.96 -6.73
C THR A 311 14.90 0.33 -7.08
N VAL A 312 14.78 0.65 -8.38
CA VAL A 312 13.96 1.76 -8.88
C VAL A 312 12.68 1.24 -9.54
N SER A 313 11.54 1.86 -9.21
CA SER A 313 10.22 1.46 -9.72
C SER A 313 9.32 2.67 -9.87
N GLY A 314 8.60 2.78 -10.99
CA GLY A 314 7.54 3.75 -11.17
C GLY A 314 6.14 3.15 -11.12
N ARG A 315 5.15 3.93 -11.59
CA ARG A 315 3.73 3.58 -11.59
C ARG A 315 3.29 2.89 -12.88
N LEU A 316 2.24 2.08 -12.78
CA LEU A 316 1.68 1.33 -13.90
C LEU A 316 0.23 1.72 -14.18
N GLU A 317 -0.12 1.88 -15.46
CA GLU A 317 -1.52 1.97 -15.86
C GLU A 317 -2.24 0.65 -15.64
N TRP A 318 -3.43 0.69 -15.05
CA TRP A 318 -4.29 -0.48 -14.85
C TRP A 318 -4.52 -1.30 -16.12
N LYS A 319 -4.60 -0.63 -17.29
CA LYS A 319 -4.80 -1.26 -18.59
C LYS A 319 -3.69 -2.25 -18.97
N THR A 320 -2.47 -2.08 -18.45
CA THR A 320 -1.31 -2.90 -18.80
C THR A 320 -0.51 -3.35 -17.57
N ALA A 321 -1.08 -3.20 -16.37
CA ALA A 321 -0.35 -3.36 -15.12
C ALA A 321 0.21 -4.77 -14.93
N LEU A 322 -0.56 -5.82 -15.25
CA LEU A 322 -0.11 -7.20 -15.09
C LEU A 322 0.99 -7.54 -16.08
N ARG A 323 0.84 -7.15 -17.35
CA ARG A 323 1.89 -7.34 -18.36
C ARG A 323 3.15 -6.55 -18.08
N SER A 324 3.04 -5.32 -17.58
CA SER A 324 4.20 -4.49 -17.26
C SER A 324 4.90 -4.94 -15.99
N ALA A 325 4.17 -5.50 -15.01
CA ALA A 325 4.76 -6.04 -13.79
C ALA A 325 5.41 -7.42 -13.99
N PHE A 326 4.70 -8.33 -14.65
CA PHE A 326 5.10 -9.75 -14.77
C PHE A 326 5.65 -10.12 -16.15
N LEU A 327 5.85 -9.12 -17.01
CA LEU A 327 6.57 -9.20 -18.29
C LEU A 327 6.07 -10.35 -19.19
N SER A 328 7.00 -11.07 -19.82
CA SER A 328 6.70 -12.15 -20.75
C SER A 328 6.00 -13.34 -20.10
N ASP A 329 6.13 -13.56 -18.79
CA ASP A 329 5.55 -14.72 -18.11
C ASP A 329 4.03 -14.62 -18.02
N PHE A 330 3.51 -13.42 -17.74
CA PHE A 330 2.06 -13.19 -17.80
C PHE A 330 1.52 -13.29 -19.23
N GLN A 331 2.26 -12.79 -20.22
CA GLN A 331 1.86 -12.92 -21.62
C GLN A 331 1.78 -14.39 -22.06
N LYS A 332 2.79 -15.20 -21.72
CA LYS A 332 2.82 -16.65 -21.99
C LYS A 332 1.64 -17.36 -21.31
N LEU A 333 1.33 -17.01 -20.06
CA LEU A 333 0.18 -17.55 -19.35
C LEU A 333 -1.15 -17.24 -20.06
N MET A 334 -1.35 -15.97 -20.44
CA MET A 334 -2.55 -15.50 -21.13
C MET A 334 -2.72 -16.10 -22.54
N LEU A 335 -1.62 -16.36 -23.26
CA LEU A 335 -1.67 -16.95 -24.60
C LEU A 335 -1.85 -18.47 -24.58
N SER A 336 -1.15 -19.17 -23.67
CA SER A 336 -1.09 -20.63 -23.69
C SER A 336 -2.21 -21.29 -22.89
N LEU A 337 -2.71 -20.66 -21.82
CA LEU A 337 -3.70 -21.25 -20.91
C LEU A 337 -4.85 -20.31 -20.50
N PRO A 338 -5.51 -19.60 -21.45
CA PRO A 338 -6.59 -18.67 -21.11
C PRO A 338 -7.77 -19.37 -20.42
N SER A 339 -8.20 -20.53 -20.91
CA SER A 339 -9.35 -21.26 -20.33
C SER A 339 -9.08 -21.77 -18.92
N THR A 340 -7.88 -22.31 -18.67
CA THR A 340 -7.45 -22.76 -17.35
C THR A 340 -7.40 -21.61 -16.36
N LEU A 341 -6.78 -20.48 -16.72
CA LEU A 341 -6.69 -19.31 -15.84
C LEU A 341 -8.08 -18.73 -15.56
N GLY A 342 -8.91 -18.54 -16.59
CA GLY A 342 -10.28 -18.03 -16.42
C GLY A 342 -11.14 -18.95 -15.55
N THR A 343 -11.00 -20.28 -15.72
CA THR A 343 -11.71 -21.26 -14.89
C THR A 343 -11.25 -21.17 -13.42
N MET A 344 -9.94 -21.04 -13.17
CA MET A 344 -9.39 -20.89 -11.82
C MET A 344 -9.95 -19.64 -11.12
N LEU A 345 -9.92 -18.48 -11.78
CA LEU A 345 -10.46 -17.22 -11.24
C LEU A 345 -11.97 -17.32 -10.96
N GLY A 346 -12.74 -17.89 -11.89
CA GLY A 346 -14.19 -18.03 -11.72
C GLY A 346 -14.57 -19.04 -10.63
N SER A 347 -13.83 -20.14 -10.51
CA SER A 347 -14.02 -21.12 -9.43
C SER A 347 -13.67 -20.54 -8.06
N ALA A 348 -12.58 -19.76 -7.96
CA ALA A 348 -12.25 -19.04 -6.73
C ALA A 348 -13.36 -18.05 -6.34
N ALA A 349 -13.87 -17.28 -7.30
CA ALA A 349 -15.00 -16.38 -7.10
C ALA A 349 -16.26 -17.11 -6.60
N ARG A 350 -16.54 -18.32 -7.12
CA ARG A 350 -17.65 -19.16 -6.64
C ARG A 350 -17.46 -19.64 -5.20
N MET A 351 -16.22 -19.97 -4.82
CA MET A 351 -15.87 -20.37 -3.46
C MET A 351 -15.97 -19.20 -2.49
N PHE A 352 -15.46 -18.01 -2.85
CA PHE A 352 -15.69 -16.79 -2.06
C PHE A 352 -17.18 -16.50 -1.88
N LYS A 353 -18.01 -16.75 -2.91
CA LYS A 353 -19.47 -16.55 -2.80
C LYS A 353 -20.08 -17.51 -1.79
N ALA A 354 -19.62 -18.76 -1.73
CA ALA A 354 -20.08 -19.73 -0.75
C ALA A 354 -19.68 -19.32 0.68
N ILE A 355 -18.44 -18.86 0.88
CA ILE A 355 -17.98 -18.31 2.16
C ILE A 355 -18.82 -17.10 2.57
N ALA A 356 -19.05 -16.18 1.63
CA ALA A 356 -19.85 -14.98 1.86
C ALA A 356 -21.32 -15.29 2.21
N GLN A 357 -21.83 -16.42 1.74
CA GLN A 357 -23.18 -16.93 2.05
C GLN A 357 -23.20 -17.87 3.27
N ALA A 358 -22.08 -17.98 3.99
CA ALA A 358 -21.89 -18.85 5.14
C ALA A 358 -22.24 -20.33 4.89
N ASP A 359 -21.97 -20.82 3.67
CA ASP A 359 -22.23 -22.21 3.27
C ASP A 359 -21.57 -23.21 4.24
N ALA A 360 -22.35 -24.20 4.70
CA ALA A 360 -21.92 -25.15 5.73
C ALA A 360 -20.77 -26.08 5.28
N THR A 361 -20.44 -26.12 3.99
CA THR A 361 -19.28 -26.85 3.47
C THR A 361 -17.94 -26.23 3.85
N PHE A 362 -17.93 -25.01 4.40
CA PHE A 362 -16.74 -24.36 4.94
C PHE A 362 -16.81 -24.32 6.48
N PRO A 363 -15.72 -24.66 7.19
CA PRO A 363 -15.71 -24.58 8.65
C PRO A 363 -16.00 -23.15 9.15
N LEU A 364 -16.56 -23.04 10.37
CA LEU A 364 -17.02 -21.77 10.91
C LEU A 364 -15.91 -20.70 10.96
N ALA A 365 -14.69 -21.09 11.35
CA ALA A 365 -13.55 -20.19 11.43
C ALA A 365 -13.28 -19.42 10.12
N TYR A 366 -13.36 -20.08 8.96
CA TYR A 366 -13.11 -19.43 7.67
C TYR A 366 -14.29 -18.54 7.22
N ARG A 367 -15.50 -18.82 7.69
CA ARG A 367 -16.69 -17.99 7.44
C ARG A 367 -16.63 -16.71 8.28
N THR A 368 -16.29 -16.82 9.56
CA THR A 368 -16.17 -15.66 10.46
C THR A 368 -15.00 -14.78 10.11
N ALA A 369 -13.88 -15.34 9.66
CA ALA A 369 -12.69 -14.57 9.35
C ALA A 369 -12.70 -13.90 7.95
N CYS A 370 -13.73 -14.13 7.15
CA CYS A 370 -13.87 -13.43 5.87
C CYS A 370 -14.22 -11.96 6.13
N THR A 371 -13.27 -11.03 6.13
CA THR A 371 -13.57 -9.60 6.37
C THR A 371 -14.00 -8.87 5.09
N THR A 372 -13.95 -9.54 3.94
CA THR A 372 -14.19 -8.96 2.60
C THR A 372 -15.61 -9.23 2.11
N TYR A 373 -16.63 -8.69 2.81
CA TYR A 373 -18.06 -8.83 2.44
C TYR A 373 -18.57 -7.66 1.60
N CYS A 374 -18.12 -7.55 0.35
CA CYS A 374 -18.75 -6.66 -0.64
C CYS A 374 -19.17 -7.47 -1.87
N ASP A 375 -20.26 -7.08 -2.55
CA ASP A 375 -20.74 -7.84 -3.71
C ASP A 375 -19.69 -7.95 -4.83
N ARG A 376 -18.72 -7.03 -4.84
CA ARG A 376 -17.58 -7.00 -5.77
C ARG A 376 -16.45 -7.99 -5.42
N SER A 377 -16.43 -8.60 -4.24
CA SER A 377 -15.34 -9.49 -3.80
C SER A 377 -15.61 -10.97 -4.06
N PHE A 378 -16.82 -11.34 -4.47
CA PHE A 378 -17.20 -12.74 -4.70
C PHE A 378 -18.16 -12.93 -5.88
N GLY A 379 -18.27 -14.17 -6.36
CA GLY A 379 -19.22 -14.56 -7.40
C GLY A 379 -19.08 -13.75 -8.70
N PRO A 380 -20.20 -13.38 -9.36
CA PRO A 380 -20.15 -12.57 -10.58
C PRO A 380 -19.58 -11.16 -10.36
N GLY A 381 -19.74 -10.60 -9.16
CA GLY A 381 -19.20 -9.28 -8.84
C GLY A 381 -17.67 -9.28 -8.77
N PHE A 382 -17.06 -10.36 -8.28
CA PHE A 382 -15.61 -10.58 -8.38
C PHE A 382 -15.11 -10.53 -9.82
N VAL A 383 -15.79 -11.23 -10.74
CA VAL A 383 -15.39 -11.28 -12.15
C VAL A 383 -15.44 -9.88 -12.77
N THR A 384 -16.51 -9.14 -12.49
CA THR A 384 -16.67 -7.76 -12.97
C THR A 384 -15.57 -6.86 -12.38
N ASN A 385 -15.27 -7.00 -11.09
CA ASN A 385 -14.26 -6.22 -10.40
C ASN A 385 -12.83 -6.52 -10.88
N ALA A 386 -12.50 -7.80 -11.07
CA ALA A 386 -11.21 -8.23 -11.59
C ALA A 386 -10.96 -7.64 -12.98
N ILE A 387 -11.98 -7.64 -13.86
CA ILE A 387 -11.86 -7.05 -15.20
C ILE A 387 -11.81 -5.52 -15.16
N SER A 388 -12.52 -4.87 -14.22
CA SER A 388 -12.49 -3.40 -14.12
C SER A 388 -11.12 -2.88 -13.68
N TRP A 389 -10.47 -3.56 -12.73
CA TRP A 389 -9.11 -3.22 -12.30
C TRP A 389 -8.03 -3.73 -13.24
N PHE A 390 -8.25 -4.88 -13.87
CA PHE A 390 -7.31 -5.50 -14.80
C PHE A 390 -8.00 -5.78 -16.15
N PRO A 391 -8.13 -4.77 -17.03
CA PRO A 391 -8.75 -4.93 -18.34
C PRO A 391 -8.09 -6.01 -19.21
N GLU A 392 -6.84 -6.36 -18.93
CA GLU A 392 -6.10 -7.46 -19.58
C GLU A 392 -6.80 -8.82 -19.42
N LEU A 393 -7.55 -9.01 -18.32
CA LEU A 393 -8.31 -10.22 -18.02
C LEU A 393 -9.65 -10.31 -18.77
N ALA A 394 -10.05 -9.27 -19.51
CA ALA A 394 -11.32 -9.26 -20.22
C ALA A 394 -11.47 -10.43 -21.21
N LYS A 395 -10.36 -10.91 -21.78
CA LYS A 395 -10.33 -12.10 -22.67
C LYS A 395 -10.76 -13.39 -21.97
N LEU A 396 -10.67 -13.43 -20.64
CA LEU A 396 -11.02 -14.61 -19.82
C LEU A 396 -12.47 -14.56 -19.31
N ARG A 397 -13.21 -13.48 -19.61
CA ARG A 397 -14.55 -13.22 -19.08
C ARG A 397 -15.48 -14.41 -19.17
N GLU A 398 -15.60 -14.98 -20.37
CA GLU A 398 -16.53 -16.08 -20.63
C GLU A 398 -16.21 -17.29 -19.74
N HIS A 399 -14.93 -17.66 -19.63
CA HIS A 399 -14.48 -18.76 -18.78
C HIS A 399 -14.73 -18.49 -17.29
N MET A 400 -14.47 -17.26 -16.83
CA MET A 400 -14.74 -16.85 -15.45
C MET A 400 -16.24 -16.91 -15.11
N GLU A 401 -17.09 -16.34 -15.98
CA GLU A 401 -18.54 -16.32 -15.79
C GLU A 401 -19.13 -17.74 -15.81
N GLN A 402 -18.67 -18.60 -16.72
CA GLN A 402 -19.07 -20.01 -16.76
C GLN A 402 -18.70 -20.73 -15.46
N ALA A 403 -17.44 -20.63 -15.00
CA ALA A 403 -16.99 -21.28 -13.78
C ALA A 403 -17.73 -20.76 -12.52
N VAL A 404 -18.05 -19.47 -12.46
CA VAL A 404 -18.83 -18.88 -11.36
C VAL A 404 -20.23 -19.49 -11.22
N THR A 405 -20.84 -19.95 -12.30
CA THR A 405 -22.19 -20.55 -12.26
C THR A 405 -22.19 -22.02 -11.85
N ARG A 406 -21.02 -22.66 -11.75
CA ARG A 406 -20.91 -24.08 -11.42
C ARG A 406 -21.38 -24.37 -9.98
N PRO A 407 -21.88 -25.58 -9.72
CA PRO A 407 -22.09 -26.07 -8.36
C PRO A 407 -20.79 -26.01 -7.55
N LEU A 408 -20.89 -25.76 -6.24
CA LEU A 408 -19.71 -25.52 -5.38
C LEU A 408 -18.72 -26.69 -5.41
N GLY A 409 -19.19 -27.94 -5.38
CA GLY A 409 -18.33 -29.12 -5.47
C GLY A 409 -17.54 -29.17 -6.78
N ASN A 410 -18.19 -28.85 -7.90
CA ASN A 410 -17.52 -28.79 -9.20
C ASN A 410 -16.52 -27.64 -9.27
N ALA A 411 -16.86 -26.47 -8.73
CA ALA A 411 -15.94 -25.33 -8.67
C ALA A 411 -14.66 -25.68 -7.88
N LYS A 412 -14.79 -26.37 -6.73
CA LYS A 412 -13.63 -26.86 -5.96
C LYS A 412 -12.74 -27.79 -6.80
N LEU A 413 -13.34 -28.78 -7.47
CA LEU A 413 -12.61 -29.72 -8.32
C LEU A 413 -11.95 -29.05 -9.53
N GLU A 414 -12.67 -28.13 -10.20
CA GLU A 414 -12.16 -27.37 -11.34
C GLU A 414 -11.01 -26.44 -10.94
N TYR A 415 -11.06 -25.85 -9.74
CA TYR A 415 -9.98 -25.04 -9.17
C TYR A 415 -8.70 -25.87 -8.97
N GLU A 416 -8.79 -27.02 -8.29
CA GLU A 416 -7.66 -27.93 -8.08
C GLU A 416 -7.09 -28.46 -9.41
N ALA A 417 -7.96 -28.84 -10.35
CA ALA A 417 -7.55 -29.27 -11.69
C ALA A 417 -6.88 -28.14 -12.49
N ALA A 418 -7.32 -26.89 -12.32
CA ALA A 418 -6.67 -25.75 -12.94
C ALA A 418 -5.26 -25.52 -12.37
N ILE A 419 -5.08 -25.62 -11.06
CA ILE A 419 -3.76 -25.54 -10.42
C ILE A 419 -2.84 -26.64 -10.93
N ALA A 420 -3.31 -27.89 -11.00
CA ALA A 420 -2.51 -29.00 -11.53
C ALA A 420 -2.04 -28.75 -12.97
N ARG A 421 -2.90 -28.21 -13.83
CA ARG A 421 -2.54 -27.82 -15.21
C ARG A 421 -1.55 -26.67 -15.26
N LEU A 422 -1.70 -25.66 -14.40
CA LEU A 422 -0.75 -24.56 -14.30
C LEU A 422 0.63 -25.04 -13.81
N ARG A 423 0.68 -25.99 -12.88
CA ARG A 423 1.94 -26.62 -12.43
C ARG A 423 2.64 -27.34 -13.58
N GLN A 424 1.90 -28.14 -14.34
CA GLN A 424 2.43 -28.86 -15.50
C GLN A 424 2.97 -27.91 -16.58
N PHE A 425 2.25 -26.82 -16.85
CA PHE A 425 2.69 -25.81 -17.82
C PHE A 425 3.90 -25.00 -17.35
N CYS A 426 3.92 -24.62 -16.07
CA CYS A 426 5.00 -23.81 -15.53
C CYS A 426 6.30 -24.59 -15.45
N ALA A 427 6.25 -25.85 -14.97
CA ALA A 427 7.39 -26.74 -14.77
C ALA A 427 8.57 -26.11 -14.00
N CYS A 428 8.34 -25.05 -13.22
CA CYS A 428 9.36 -24.46 -12.36
C CYS A 428 9.61 -25.37 -11.16
N ARG A 429 10.77 -25.23 -10.52
CA ARG A 429 11.13 -26.04 -9.35
C ARG A 429 10.08 -26.00 -8.23
N ALA A 430 9.52 -24.82 -7.92
CA ALA A 430 8.40 -24.67 -7.00
C ALA A 430 7.10 -25.42 -7.40
N CYS A 431 6.88 -25.69 -8.69
CA CYS A 431 5.76 -26.50 -9.18
C CYS A 431 6.11 -28.00 -9.29
N ALA A 432 7.39 -28.32 -9.53
CA ALA A 432 7.90 -29.67 -9.71
C ALA A 432 8.12 -30.40 -8.39
N CYS A 433 8.33 -29.64 -7.32
CA CYS A 433 8.56 -30.20 -6.02
C CYS A 433 7.21 -30.76 -5.50
N SER A 434 7.14 -32.08 -5.38
CA SER A 434 5.94 -32.95 -5.41
C SER A 434 5.02 -32.86 -4.19
N SER A 435 5.30 -31.93 -3.31
CA SER A 435 4.58 -31.78 -2.08
C SER A 435 3.48 -30.74 -2.23
N ASN A 436 2.39 -30.94 -1.50
CA ASN A 436 1.34 -29.94 -1.42
C ASN A 436 1.67 -28.79 -0.45
N GLY A 437 2.96 -28.60 -0.10
CA GLY A 437 3.47 -27.69 0.95
C GLY A 437 4.74 -28.16 1.71
N PHE A 438 5.57 -29.00 1.07
CA PHE A 438 6.77 -29.78 1.47
C PHE A 438 6.54 -30.77 2.62
N GLU A 439 6.67 -32.08 2.33
CA GLU A 439 6.30 -33.20 3.23
C GLU A 439 6.89 -33.09 4.65
N PRO A 440 6.26 -33.73 5.65
CA PRO A 440 6.81 -33.79 7.00
C PRO A 440 8.12 -34.58 7.02
N GLY A 441 9.26 -33.89 7.02
CA GLY A 441 10.46 -34.41 7.67
C GLY A 441 10.16 -34.58 9.14
N ALA A 442 10.42 -35.79 9.66
CA ALA A 442 10.22 -36.16 11.06
C ALA A 442 10.87 -35.13 12.01
N ASP A 443 10.13 -34.80 13.08
CA ASP A 443 10.57 -34.25 14.36
C ASP A 443 11.94 -33.55 14.35
N VAL A 444 11.97 -32.29 13.93
CA VAL A 444 13.03 -31.36 14.36
C VAL A 444 12.37 -30.30 15.24
N GLU A 445 12.52 -30.46 16.55
CA GLU A 445 12.28 -29.40 17.53
C GLU A 445 13.06 -28.15 17.12
N MET A 446 12.35 -27.08 16.76
CA MET A 446 12.93 -25.76 16.59
C MET A 446 12.54 -24.90 17.78
N THR A 447 13.51 -24.67 18.67
CA THR A 447 13.45 -23.72 19.77
C THR A 447 13.22 -22.30 19.22
N PRO A 448 12.33 -21.48 19.80
CA PRO A 448 12.07 -20.13 19.30
C PRO A 448 13.28 -19.22 19.54
N ALA A 449 13.70 -18.51 18.50
CA ALA A 449 14.77 -17.52 18.56
C ALA A 449 14.36 -16.33 19.45
N SER A 450 14.95 -16.25 20.64
CA SER A 450 14.98 -15.04 21.47
C SER A 450 16.10 -14.10 21.02
N ALA A 451 15.80 -12.82 20.97
CA ALA A 451 16.75 -11.75 20.74
C ALA A 451 17.72 -11.59 21.93
N SER A 452 19.04 -11.62 21.68
CA SER A 452 20.05 -10.94 22.51
C SER A 452 21.40 -10.86 21.80
N ALA A 453 22.10 -9.74 22.04
CA ALA A 453 23.38 -9.34 21.47
C ALA A 453 24.62 -9.93 22.18
N SER A 454 25.78 -9.82 21.50
CA SER A 454 27.19 -10.04 21.96
C SER A 454 27.54 -11.47 22.41
N ASP A 455 28.72 -12.05 22.16
CA ASP A 455 30.10 -11.54 22.17
C ASP A 455 31.02 -12.54 21.44
N GLY A 456 32.24 -12.14 21.07
CA GLY A 456 33.14 -12.89 20.20
C GLY A 456 33.90 -14.08 20.82
N THR A 457 34.36 -15.01 19.99
CA THR A 457 35.74 -15.58 19.94
C THR A 457 35.82 -16.67 18.86
N GLY A 458 36.95 -16.73 18.16
CA GLY A 458 37.11 -17.51 16.93
C GLY A 458 37.41 -19.00 17.14
N GLN A 459 37.08 -19.78 16.12
CA GLN A 459 37.78 -21.03 15.83
C GLN A 459 37.60 -21.39 14.35
N GLU A 460 38.73 -21.46 13.64
CA GLU A 460 38.85 -21.99 12.29
C GLU A 460 38.57 -23.50 12.30
N GLY A 461 37.59 -23.91 11.50
CA GLY A 461 37.22 -25.30 11.28
C GLY A 461 36.87 -25.51 9.82
N SER A 462 37.73 -26.24 9.12
CA SER A 462 37.65 -26.65 7.72
C SER A 462 36.25 -27.11 7.29
N ARG A 463 35.62 -26.37 6.38
CA ARG A 463 34.42 -26.81 5.65
C ARG A 463 34.82 -27.74 4.52
N SER A 464 34.45 -29.00 4.68
CA SER A 464 34.31 -29.97 3.60
C SER A 464 33.19 -29.54 2.65
N ASP A 465 33.47 -29.55 1.35
CA ASP A 465 32.54 -29.34 0.23
C ASP A 465 31.42 -30.40 0.23
N ALA A 466 30.36 -30.17 1.01
CA ALA A 466 29.11 -30.90 0.91
C ALA A 466 28.09 -30.00 0.21
N ASP A 467 27.97 -30.21 -1.10
CA ASP A 467 26.78 -30.04 -1.95
C ASP A 467 25.70 -29.10 -1.38
N ASP A 468 25.95 -27.79 -1.54
CA ASP A 468 25.10 -26.72 -1.04
C ASP A 468 23.74 -26.75 -1.76
N GLY A 469 22.67 -26.80 -0.95
CA GLY A 469 21.28 -26.90 -1.38
C GLY A 469 20.86 -25.69 -2.20
N GLY A 470 21.16 -25.70 -3.50
CA GLY A 470 20.81 -24.65 -4.43
C GLY A 470 19.30 -24.38 -4.39
N SER A 471 18.94 -23.14 -4.04
CA SER A 471 17.56 -22.71 -3.81
C SER A 471 16.55 -23.28 -4.84
N ASP A 472 15.42 -23.78 -4.35
CA ASP A 472 14.34 -24.48 -5.10
C ASP A 472 13.53 -23.54 -6.04
N TRP A 473 14.13 -22.44 -6.50
CA TRP A 473 13.45 -21.34 -7.17
C TRP A 473 14.29 -20.81 -8.33
N ASP A 474 13.65 -20.60 -9.49
CA ASP A 474 14.24 -19.87 -10.62
C ASP A 474 13.94 -18.37 -10.41
N PRO A 475 14.92 -17.55 -9.96
CA PRO A 475 14.69 -16.12 -9.71
C PRO A 475 14.33 -15.35 -10.99
N ASP A 476 14.62 -15.92 -12.16
CA ASP A 476 14.42 -15.29 -13.47
C ASP A 476 13.07 -15.65 -14.11
N LYS A 477 12.21 -16.44 -13.43
CA LYS A 477 10.84 -16.76 -13.90
C LYS A 477 9.77 -16.54 -12.83
N TYR A 478 8.61 -16.04 -13.23
CA TYR A 478 7.43 -16.00 -12.35
C TYR A 478 6.67 -17.32 -12.47
N CYS A 479 6.28 -17.89 -11.34
CA CYS A 479 5.50 -19.13 -11.30
C CYS A 479 4.07 -18.84 -11.73
N ALA A 480 3.56 -19.57 -12.72
CA ALA A 480 2.20 -19.39 -13.24
C ALA A 480 1.11 -19.58 -12.18
N VAL A 481 1.31 -20.51 -11.23
CA VAL A 481 0.38 -20.76 -10.12
C VAL A 481 0.34 -19.54 -9.18
N ILE A 482 1.50 -19.08 -8.75
CA ILE A 482 1.62 -17.94 -7.81
C ILE A 482 1.12 -16.66 -8.48
N LEU A 483 1.37 -16.47 -9.77
CA LEU A 483 0.81 -15.36 -10.54
C LEU A 483 -0.72 -15.38 -10.52
N ALA A 484 -1.33 -16.54 -10.79
CA ALA A 484 -2.80 -16.67 -10.77
C ALA A 484 -3.38 -16.37 -9.39
N GLU A 485 -2.77 -16.86 -8.32
CA GLU A 485 -3.17 -16.59 -6.93
C GLU A 485 -2.99 -15.11 -6.56
N THR A 486 -1.88 -14.50 -6.98
CA THR A 486 -1.61 -13.08 -6.78
C THR A 486 -2.71 -12.23 -7.44
N ILE A 487 -3.11 -12.57 -8.67
CA ILE A 487 -4.22 -11.89 -9.36
C ILE A 487 -5.53 -12.05 -8.59
N ILE A 488 -5.82 -13.24 -8.05
CA ILE A 488 -7.04 -13.50 -7.27
C ILE A 488 -7.05 -12.63 -6.00
N VAL A 489 -5.96 -12.65 -5.23
CA VAL A 489 -5.84 -11.91 -3.97
C VAL A 489 -5.90 -10.40 -4.20
N LEU A 490 -5.19 -9.88 -5.20
CA LEU A 490 -5.25 -8.45 -5.55
C LEU A 490 -6.66 -8.05 -6.02
N SER A 491 -7.30 -8.85 -6.87
CA SER A 491 -8.67 -8.59 -7.32
C SER A 491 -9.66 -8.54 -6.16
N ARG A 492 -9.49 -9.41 -5.16
CA ARG A 492 -10.33 -9.42 -3.96
C ARG A 492 -10.04 -8.24 -3.05
N ALA A 493 -8.78 -7.89 -2.83
CA ALA A 493 -8.38 -6.76 -1.98
C ALA A 493 -8.86 -5.42 -2.54
N LEU A 494 -8.81 -5.25 -3.87
CA LEU A 494 -9.28 -4.06 -4.58
C LEU A 494 -10.81 -3.94 -4.67
N ALA A 495 -11.56 -4.98 -4.30
CA ALA A 495 -13.02 -5.02 -4.46
C ALA A 495 -13.77 -3.93 -3.68
N ASN A 496 -13.19 -3.45 -2.58
CA ASN A 496 -13.76 -2.38 -1.76
C ASN A 496 -12.84 -1.17 -1.63
N VAL A 497 -11.98 -0.94 -2.63
CA VAL A 497 -11.11 0.24 -2.68
C VAL A 497 -11.82 1.37 -3.39
N SER A 498 -11.74 2.56 -2.80
CA SER A 498 -12.16 3.82 -3.39
C SER A 498 -10.95 4.74 -3.53
N LEU A 499 -10.69 5.19 -4.75
CA LEU A 499 -9.64 6.16 -5.04
C LEU A 499 -10.26 7.56 -5.03
N ASP A 500 -9.59 8.50 -4.37
CA ASP A 500 -9.95 9.92 -4.46
C ASP A 500 -9.84 10.45 -5.91
N ASP A 501 -8.91 9.89 -6.68
CA ASP A 501 -8.65 10.26 -8.07
C ASP A 501 -8.28 9.03 -8.89
N ALA A 502 -8.80 8.94 -10.13
CA ALA A 502 -8.51 7.83 -11.04
C ALA A 502 -7.04 7.78 -11.50
N ASN A 503 -6.31 8.89 -11.37
CA ASN A 503 -4.88 8.98 -11.69
C ASN A 503 -3.98 8.42 -10.59
N ILE A 504 -4.53 7.98 -9.45
CA ILE A 504 -3.75 7.24 -8.45
C ILE A 504 -3.49 5.83 -8.99
N LEU A 505 -2.26 5.63 -9.46
CA LEU A 505 -1.83 4.39 -10.10
C LEU A 505 -0.97 3.52 -9.16
N PRO A 506 -1.05 2.18 -9.29
CA PRO A 506 -0.24 1.25 -8.51
C PRO A 506 1.24 1.30 -8.92
N MET A 507 2.13 0.88 -8.03
CA MET A 507 3.56 0.78 -8.29
C MET A 507 3.90 -0.60 -8.86
N ARG A 508 4.85 -0.67 -9.80
CA ARG A 508 5.34 -1.95 -10.33
C ARG A 508 5.90 -2.84 -9.21
N SER A 509 6.71 -2.26 -8.32
CA SER A 509 7.22 -2.96 -7.14
C SER A 509 6.10 -3.48 -6.24
N GLY A 510 4.95 -2.79 -6.17
CA GLY A 510 3.79 -3.26 -5.40
C GLY A 510 3.23 -4.59 -5.91
N PHE A 511 3.15 -4.79 -7.23
CA PHE A 511 2.77 -6.08 -7.82
C PHE A 511 3.79 -7.19 -7.52
N GLU A 512 5.09 -6.88 -7.63
CA GLU A 512 6.14 -7.86 -7.32
C GLU A 512 6.19 -8.21 -5.82
N GLN A 513 5.89 -7.27 -4.92
CA GLN A 513 5.78 -7.53 -3.49
C GLN A 513 4.57 -8.41 -3.16
N ALA A 514 3.42 -8.15 -3.80
CA ALA A 514 2.23 -8.98 -3.65
C ALA A 514 2.48 -10.41 -4.13
N TYR A 515 3.18 -10.56 -5.26
CA TYR A 515 3.66 -11.86 -5.73
C TYR A 515 4.61 -12.53 -4.73
N GLY A 516 5.58 -11.77 -4.20
CA GLY A 516 6.50 -12.23 -3.17
C GLY A 516 5.79 -12.74 -1.92
N ARG A 517 4.72 -12.06 -1.49
CA ARG A 517 3.87 -12.46 -0.36
C ARG A 517 3.22 -13.83 -0.61
N GLN A 518 2.67 -14.05 -1.79
CA GLN A 518 2.07 -15.33 -2.17
C GLN A 518 3.10 -16.46 -2.23
N LEU A 519 4.30 -16.16 -2.75
CA LEU A 519 5.42 -17.09 -2.74
C LEU A 519 5.86 -17.44 -1.30
N THR A 520 5.97 -16.45 -0.41
CA THR A 520 6.28 -16.70 1.01
C THR A 520 5.20 -17.55 1.67
N MET A 521 3.92 -17.23 1.45
CA MET A 521 2.80 -18.01 2.00
C MET A 521 2.86 -19.47 1.55
N ARG A 522 3.19 -19.75 0.29
CA ARG A 522 3.40 -21.13 -0.20
C ARG A 522 4.58 -21.84 0.46
N ARG A 523 5.66 -21.13 0.77
CA ARG A 523 6.81 -21.72 1.49
C ARG A 523 6.50 -21.99 2.95
N SER A 524 5.65 -21.16 3.57
CA SER A 524 5.18 -21.33 4.94
C SER A 524 4.01 -22.30 5.09
N ALA A 525 3.65 -23.04 4.03
CA ALA A 525 2.51 -23.97 4.01
C ALA A 525 2.52 -25.02 5.14
N ILE A 526 3.70 -25.35 5.69
CA ILE A 526 3.86 -26.22 6.85
C ILE A 526 3.06 -25.71 8.06
N GLY A 527 3.02 -24.39 8.29
CA GLY A 527 2.23 -23.78 9.36
C GLY A 527 0.72 -23.80 9.10
N GLY A 528 0.31 -23.97 7.84
CA GLY A 528 -1.08 -23.93 7.38
C GLY A 528 -1.75 -25.28 7.12
N ARG A 529 -1.21 -26.40 7.65
CA ARG A 529 -1.71 -27.76 7.37
C ARG A 529 -3.22 -27.90 7.57
N GLN A 530 -3.77 -27.31 8.63
CA GLN A 530 -5.20 -27.37 8.90
C GLN A 530 -6.02 -26.64 7.82
N ALA A 531 -5.60 -25.43 7.44
CA ALA A 531 -6.25 -24.68 6.37
C ALA A 531 -6.19 -25.40 5.02
N LEU A 532 -5.06 -26.05 4.72
CA LEU A 532 -4.90 -26.84 3.49
C LEU A 532 -5.78 -28.09 3.49
N ASN A 533 -5.95 -28.75 4.64
CA ASN A 533 -6.86 -29.90 4.77
C ASN A 533 -8.33 -29.48 4.58
N ASP A 534 -8.72 -28.33 5.13
CA ASP A 534 -10.10 -27.86 5.12
C ASP A 534 -10.50 -27.22 3.78
N LEU A 535 -9.58 -26.48 3.14
CA LEU A 535 -9.86 -25.66 1.97
C LEU A 535 -9.18 -26.13 0.69
N GLY A 536 -8.20 -27.03 0.78
CA GLY A 536 -7.32 -27.37 -0.33
C GLY A 536 -6.37 -26.23 -0.69
N GLN A 537 -5.96 -26.16 -1.94
CA GLN A 537 -5.07 -25.11 -2.45
C GLN A 537 -5.74 -23.72 -2.46
N PHE A 538 -7.06 -23.66 -2.31
CA PHE A 538 -7.76 -22.38 -2.18
C PHE A 538 -7.37 -21.62 -0.90
N ALA A 539 -6.80 -22.29 0.11
CA ALA A 539 -6.28 -21.65 1.32
C ALA A 539 -5.30 -20.51 1.00
N PHE A 540 -4.48 -20.63 -0.05
CA PHE A 540 -3.51 -19.58 -0.43
C PHE A 540 -4.16 -18.29 -0.94
N CYS A 541 -5.44 -18.32 -1.33
CA CYS A 541 -6.19 -17.13 -1.77
C CYS A 541 -7.00 -16.46 -0.66
N MET A 542 -6.90 -16.95 0.57
CA MET A 542 -7.57 -16.37 1.73
C MET A 542 -6.75 -15.25 2.34
N ASP A 543 -7.41 -14.38 3.11
CA ASP A 543 -6.80 -13.21 3.76
C ASP A 543 -6.03 -13.63 5.03
N PHE A 544 -5.10 -14.58 4.89
CA PHE A 544 -4.22 -15.05 5.96
C PHE A 544 -2.98 -14.17 6.12
N ASP A 545 -2.44 -14.14 7.33
CA ASP A 545 -1.06 -13.73 7.54
C ASP A 545 -0.06 -14.80 7.04
N ALA A 546 1.25 -14.52 7.15
CA ALA A 546 2.29 -15.45 6.72
C ALA A 546 2.32 -16.77 7.53
N ASN A 547 1.58 -16.86 8.64
CA ASN A 547 1.48 -18.02 9.52
C ASN A 547 0.17 -18.79 9.33
N PHE A 548 -0.61 -18.50 8.28
CA PHE A 548 -1.95 -19.07 8.07
C PHE A 548 -2.91 -18.80 9.24
N SER A 549 -2.65 -17.74 10.01
CA SER A 549 -3.55 -17.26 11.03
C SER A 549 -4.49 -16.22 10.41
N PHE A 550 -5.73 -16.23 10.88
CA PHE A 550 -6.73 -15.23 10.54
C PHE A 550 -6.58 -13.93 11.35
N GLY A 551 -5.42 -13.69 11.95
CA GLY A 551 -5.30 -12.74 13.05
C GLY A 551 -6.11 -13.16 14.28
N LEU A 552 -6.65 -14.39 14.36
CA LEU A 552 -7.48 -14.84 15.50
C LEU A 552 -6.71 -15.04 16.83
N ARG A 553 -5.51 -14.48 16.98
CA ARG A 553 -5.04 -14.13 18.33
C ARG A 553 -5.94 -13.00 18.82
N GLU A 554 -6.19 -12.92 20.13
CA GLU A 554 -7.16 -11.99 20.74
C GLU A 554 -7.00 -10.49 20.35
N ASN A 555 -5.94 -10.10 19.61
CA ASN A 555 -5.64 -8.73 19.21
C ASN A 555 -5.27 -8.51 17.72
N ASP A 556 -5.22 -9.52 16.82
CA ASP A 556 -4.79 -9.30 15.41
C ASP A 556 -6.00 -9.16 14.45
N TYR A 557 -6.17 -8.00 13.83
CA TYR A 557 -7.35 -7.66 13.04
C TYR A 557 -7.17 -7.96 11.54
N GLY A 558 -8.03 -8.79 10.96
CA GLY A 558 -7.97 -9.18 9.54
C GLY A 558 -8.13 -8.02 8.56
N THR A 559 -8.76 -6.91 8.97
CA THR A 559 -8.78 -5.67 8.19
C THR A 559 -7.39 -5.02 8.01
N GLY A 560 -6.48 -5.20 8.97
CA GLY A 560 -5.11 -4.65 8.89
C GLY A 560 -4.33 -5.20 7.70
N ILE A 561 -4.46 -6.51 7.42
CA ILE A 561 -3.83 -7.18 6.28
C ILE A 561 -4.25 -6.54 4.95
N ARG A 562 -5.50 -6.07 4.85
CA ARG A 562 -6.01 -5.43 3.64
C ARG A 562 -5.40 -4.04 3.45
N LEU A 563 -5.34 -3.23 4.51
CA LEU A 563 -4.66 -1.92 4.44
C LEU A 563 -3.20 -2.08 4.04
N ASP A 564 -2.51 -3.07 4.61
CA ASP A 564 -1.12 -3.39 4.25
C ASP A 564 -0.97 -3.74 2.78
N LEU A 565 -1.80 -4.64 2.27
CA LEU A 565 -1.74 -5.06 0.87
C LEU A 565 -2.02 -3.90 -0.09
N ILE A 566 -2.99 -3.05 0.25
CA ILE A 566 -3.35 -1.89 -0.56
C ILE A 566 -2.19 -0.88 -0.55
N LEU A 567 -1.68 -0.50 0.62
CA LEU A 567 -0.54 0.42 0.71
C LEU A 567 0.69 -0.16 0.01
N GLU A 568 1.00 -1.44 0.19
CA GLU A 568 2.09 -2.13 -0.52
C GLU A 568 1.92 -2.04 -2.04
N LEU A 569 0.71 -2.25 -2.56
CA LEU A 569 0.42 -2.17 -4.00
C LEU A 569 0.64 -0.75 -4.56
N PHE A 570 0.16 0.28 -3.86
CA PHE A 570 0.20 1.66 -4.37
C PHE A 570 1.49 2.41 -4.07
N THR A 571 2.25 1.98 -3.06
CA THR A 571 3.52 2.61 -2.66
C THR A 571 4.72 1.78 -3.07
N GLY A 572 4.55 0.48 -3.29
CA GLY A 572 5.65 -0.43 -3.59
C GLY A 572 6.53 -0.78 -2.39
N GLU A 573 6.16 -0.31 -1.19
CA GLU A 573 6.85 -0.57 0.07
C GLU A 573 5.89 -1.21 1.06
N ARG A 574 6.38 -2.18 1.84
CA ARG A 574 5.63 -2.72 2.97
C ARG A 574 5.53 -1.65 4.06
N PRO A 575 4.33 -1.20 4.43
CA PRO A 575 4.19 -0.32 5.57
C PRO A 575 4.62 -1.04 6.85
N HIS A 576 5.28 -0.33 7.75
CA HIS A 576 5.61 -0.83 9.08
C HIS A 576 4.45 -0.56 10.02
N LEU A 577 3.33 -1.26 9.82
CA LEU A 577 2.19 -1.17 10.73
C LEU A 577 2.48 -1.98 12.00
N SER A 578 2.06 -1.42 13.14
CA SER A 578 2.03 -2.17 14.39
C SER A 578 0.97 -3.27 14.29
N ASN A 579 1.09 -4.31 15.11
CA ASN A 579 0.08 -5.37 15.20
C ASN A 579 -1.26 -4.88 15.81
N ASN A 580 -1.38 -3.60 16.16
CA ASN A 580 -2.58 -3.04 16.73
C ASN A 580 -3.57 -2.70 15.62
N GLY A 581 -4.88 -2.85 15.85
CA GLY A 581 -5.93 -2.54 14.87
C GLY A 581 -5.74 -1.16 14.22
N VAL A 582 -5.13 -1.12 13.04
CA VAL A 582 -4.82 0.13 12.35
C VAL A 582 -6.04 0.57 11.55
N SER A 583 -6.54 1.76 11.86
CA SER A 583 -7.69 2.38 11.22
C SER A 583 -7.34 3.18 9.97
N ALA A 584 -6.16 3.80 9.97
CA ALA A 584 -5.59 4.48 8.81
C ALA A 584 -4.05 4.47 8.87
N ALA A 585 -3.41 4.48 7.71
CA ALA A 585 -1.96 4.50 7.60
C ALA A 585 -1.48 5.26 6.37
N CYS A 586 -0.29 5.84 6.49
CA CYS A 586 0.39 6.54 5.41
C CYS A 586 1.74 5.90 5.11
N SER A 587 2.02 5.68 3.83
CA SER A 587 3.32 5.26 3.33
C SER A 587 3.62 5.98 2.02
N ARG A 588 4.88 6.44 1.84
CA ARG A 588 5.35 7.22 0.68
C ARG A 588 4.41 8.35 0.22
N GLY A 589 3.78 9.04 1.17
CA GLY A 589 2.84 10.13 0.88
C GLY A 589 1.51 9.70 0.25
N LEU A 590 1.13 8.44 0.42
CA LEU A 590 -0.24 7.96 0.20
C LEU A 590 -0.83 7.53 1.53
N CYS A 591 -2.05 7.98 1.80
CA CYS A 591 -2.85 7.62 2.96
C CYS A 591 -3.94 6.64 2.55
N ALA A 592 -4.02 5.51 3.24
CA ALA A 592 -5.13 4.58 3.19
C ALA A 592 -5.90 4.61 4.51
N TYR A 593 -7.23 4.65 4.47
CA TYR A 593 -8.09 4.76 5.66
C TYR A 593 -9.38 3.97 5.47
N PHE A 594 -9.97 3.47 6.56
CA PHE A 594 -11.29 2.83 6.46
C PHE A 594 -12.41 3.85 6.23
N GLY A 595 -13.36 3.49 5.38
CA GLY A 595 -14.52 4.30 5.02
C GLY A 595 -15.34 4.72 6.23
N ILE A 596 -15.37 3.89 7.27
CA ILE A 596 -16.04 4.18 8.54
C ILE A 596 -15.53 5.45 9.22
N LEU A 597 -14.28 5.88 8.97
CA LEU A 597 -13.73 7.13 9.50
C LEU A 597 -14.30 8.37 8.81
N ARG A 598 -14.73 8.22 7.55
CA ARG A 598 -15.27 9.31 6.73
C ARG A 598 -16.79 9.41 6.87
N ASP A 599 -17.46 8.28 6.73
CA ASP A 599 -18.90 8.16 6.81
C ASP A 599 -19.21 6.90 7.60
N VAL A 600 -19.73 7.07 8.83
CA VAL A 600 -20.10 5.93 9.68
C VAL A 600 -21.42 5.36 9.17
N SER A 601 -21.34 4.71 8.03
CA SER A 601 -22.43 3.97 7.43
C SER A 601 -22.21 2.51 7.71
N PHE A 602 -23.18 1.89 8.38
CA PHE A 602 -23.29 0.44 8.45
C PHE A 602 -23.77 -0.18 7.13
N SER A 603 -23.72 0.51 5.98
CA SER A 603 -23.97 -0.16 4.68
C SER A 603 -22.89 -1.20 4.40
N LYS A 604 -23.27 -2.31 3.75
CA LYS A 604 -22.36 -3.46 3.49
C LYS A 604 -21.08 -3.05 2.76
N SER A 605 -21.17 -2.08 1.85
CA SER A 605 -20.04 -1.58 1.07
C SER A 605 -19.19 -0.56 1.81
N ALA A 606 -19.76 0.31 2.65
CA ALA A 606 -19.02 1.45 3.19
C ALA A 606 -18.09 1.11 4.36
N VAL A 607 -18.50 0.20 5.25
CA VAL A 607 -17.78 -0.08 6.51
C VAL A 607 -16.35 -0.59 6.26
N GLY A 608 -16.23 -1.61 5.42
CA GLY A 608 -14.93 -2.20 5.06
C GLY A 608 -14.31 -1.56 3.83
N ALA A 609 -14.79 -0.40 3.38
CA ALA A 609 -14.21 0.28 2.23
C ALA A 609 -12.87 0.89 2.64
N VAL A 610 -11.91 0.89 1.73
CA VAL A 610 -10.63 1.57 1.94
C VAL A 610 -10.57 2.76 1.00
N GLY A 611 -10.47 3.96 1.57
CA GLY A 611 -10.18 5.18 0.84
C GLY A 611 -8.68 5.34 0.64
N ILE A 612 -8.24 5.72 -0.55
CA ILE A 612 -6.84 6.06 -0.84
C ILE A 612 -6.76 7.50 -1.35
N ILE A 613 -5.90 8.29 -0.71
CA ILE A 613 -5.66 9.70 -1.06
C ILE A 613 -4.17 10.04 -0.92
N PRO A 614 -3.59 10.87 -1.81
CA PRO A 614 -2.25 11.40 -1.61
C PRO A 614 -2.21 12.35 -0.41
N GLY A 615 -1.20 12.19 0.44
CA GLY A 615 -0.93 13.02 1.60
C GLY A 615 -0.75 12.21 2.87
N ARG A 616 -1.19 12.78 3.99
CA ARG A 616 -0.93 12.27 5.34
C ARG A 616 -2.19 12.32 6.21
N ILE A 617 -2.11 11.69 7.38
CA ILE A 617 -3.10 11.88 8.44
C ILE A 617 -2.76 13.19 9.15
N GLN A 618 -3.73 14.10 9.24
CA GLN A 618 -3.60 15.40 9.89
C GLN A 618 -4.56 15.49 11.08
N TYR A 619 -4.03 15.85 12.24
CA TYR A 619 -4.79 16.11 13.45
C TYR A 619 -4.19 17.32 14.16
N GLU A 620 -5.03 18.31 14.52
CA GLU A 620 -4.59 19.57 15.14
C GLU A 620 -3.39 20.23 14.41
N LYS A 621 -3.44 20.23 13.07
CA LYS A 621 -2.38 20.73 12.17
C LYS A 621 -1.06 19.97 12.24
N LYS A 622 -0.96 18.86 12.95
CA LYS A 622 0.23 17.98 12.96
C LYS A 622 0.04 16.82 12.00
N SER A 623 1.13 16.37 11.40
CA SER A 623 1.14 15.17 10.54
C SER A 623 1.48 13.90 11.32
N TYR A 624 0.75 12.84 11.00
CA TYR A 624 0.92 11.48 11.53
C TYR A 624 1.00 10.45 10.39
N THR A 625 1.62 9.32 10.69
CA THR A 625 1.81 8.20 9.76
C THR A 625 0.82 7.07 9.99
N THR A 626 0.27 6.94 11.20
CA THR A 626 -0.64 5.87 11.57
C THR A 626 -1.73 6.40 12.50
N LEU A 627 -2.92 5.82 12.35
CA LEU A 627 -4.08 5.98 13.23
C LEU A 627 -4.45 4.58 13.73
N GLU A 628 -4.29 4.35 15.02
CA GLU A 628 -4.56 3.08 15.68
C GLU A 628 -5.87 3.12 16.44
N ASP A 629 -6.53 1.98 16.54
CA ASP A 629 -7.67 1.79 17.42
C ASP A 629 -7.20 1.85 18.87
N ARG A 630 -7.87 2.65 19.68
CA ARG A 630 -7.63 2.63 21.12
C ARG A 630 -8.22 1.34 21.69
N TYR A 631 -7.39 0.52 22.31
CA TYR A 631 -7.87 -0.65 23.06
C TYR A 631 -8.74 -0.20 24.23
N VAL A 632 -10.04 -0.44 24.11
CA VAL A 632 -10.94 -0.48 25.27
C VAL A 632 -10.91 -1.93 25.73
N ILE A 633 -10.65 -2.15 27.02
CA ILE A 633 -10.81 -3.48 27.63
C ILE A 633 -12.20 -3.97 27.24
N GLN A 634 -12.27 -5.06 26.49
CA GLN A 634 -13.53 -5.61 26.03
C GLN A 634 -14.39 -5.87 27.26
N ASP A 635 -15.47 -5.10 27.42
CA ASP A 635 -16.56 -5.48 28.29
C ASP A 635 -17.07 -6.84 27.76
N GLU A 636 -17.36 -7.81 28.63
CA GLU A 636 -17.82 -9.15 28.20
C GLU A 636 -19.09 -9.04 27.32
N ASP A 637 -19.81 -7.92 27.44
CA ASP A 637 -21.00 -7.55 26.66
C ASP A 637 -20.73 -6.66 25.42
N PHE A 638 -19.49 -6.43 25.00
CA PHE A 638 -19.20 -5.55 23.87
C PHE A 638 -19.77 -6.10 22.55
N ASP A 639 -19.51 -7.38 22.27
CA ASP A 639 -19.98 -8.06 21.07
C ASP A 639 -21.51 -8.07 20.98
N THR A 640 -22.18 -8.34 22.10
CA THR A 640 -23.65 -8.35 22.20
C THR A 640 -24.21 -6.94 22.01
N THR A 641 -23.57 -5.93 22.59
CA THR A 641 -24.04 -4.54 22.47
C THR A 641 -23.88 -3.98 21.05
N ILE A 642 -22.75 -4.24 20.37
CA ILE A 642 -22.55 -3.86 18.97
C ILE A 642 -23.56 -4.57 18.07
N GLN A 643 -23.86 -5.84 18.37
CA GLN A 643 -24.87 -6.60 17.65
C GLN A 643 -26.27 -5.99 17.81
N ASP A 644 -26.67 -5.60 19.02
CA ASP A 644 -27.94 -4.92 19.28
C ASP A 644 -28.01 -3.55 18.60
N LEU A 645 -26.89 -2.83 18.54
CA LEU A 645 -26.76 -1.56 17.80
C LEU A 645 -26.97 -1.75 16.30
N VAL A 646 -26.28 -2.73 15.69
CA VAL A 646 -26.44 -3.03 14.26
C VAL A 646 -27.87 -3.49 13.94
N GLN A 647 -28.54 -4.19 14.86
CA GLN A 647 -29.91 -4.70 14.68
C GLN A 647 -31.00 -3.64 14.92
N SER A 648 -30.79 -2.73 15.87
CA SER A 648 -31.75 -1.68 16.20
C SER A 648 -31.90 -0.64 15.09
N GLY A 649 -30.98 -0.61 14.13
CA GLY A 649 -30.98 0.40 13.06
C GLY A 649 -30.88 1.80 13.63
N ALA A 650 -30.17 1.96 14.75
CA ALA A 650 -30.02 3.23 15.45
C ALA A 650 -29.60 4.34 14.49
N ASP A 651 -30.11 5.55 14.73
CA ASP A 651 -29.69 6.73 13.97
C ASP A 651 -28.29 7.13 14.44
N PHE A 652 -27.31 6.88 13.59
CA PHE A 652 -25.89 7.10 13.86
C PHE A 652 -25.44 8.53 13.50
N SER A 653 -26.38 9.45 13.26
CA SER A 653 -26.07 10.86 13.09
C SER A 653 -25.40 11.51 14.31
N THR A 654 -25.47 10.89 15.49
CA THR A 654 -24.90 11.41 16.75
C THR A 654 -23.57 10.76 17.16
N LEU A 655 -22.84 10.15 16.22
CA LEU A 655 -21.57 9.52 16.53
C LEU A 655 -20.45 10.53 16.77
N GLU A 656 -19.72 10.32 17.85
CA GLU A 656 -18.56 11.12 18.20
C GLU A 656 -17.28 10.32 17.99
N LEU A 657 -16.45 10.77 17.05
CA LEU A 657 -15.09 10.28 16.88
C LEU A 657 -14.20 11.05 17.85
N SER A 658 -13.63 10.35 18.81
CA SER A 658 -12.64 10.90 19.73
C SER A 658 -11.26 10.44 19.30
N VAL A 659 -10.34 11.39 19.19
CA VAL A 659 -8.97 11.17 18.79
C VAL A 659 -8.05 11.63 19.91
N LYS A 660 -7.00 10.85 20.19
CA LYS A 660 -6.02 11.17 21.23
C LYS A 660 -4.61 10.91 20.72
N GLU A 661 -3.72 11.89 20.91
CA GLU A 661 -2.30 11.71 20.63
C GLU A 661 -1.66 10.82 21.71
N SER A 662 -1.02 9.72 21.29
CA SER A 662 -0.19 8.87 22.14
C SER A 662 1.30 9.12 21.89
N SER A 663 2.18 8.45 22.63
CA SER A 663 3.63 8.58 22.43
C SER A 663 4.12 7.97 21.12
N THR A 664 3.36 7.04 20.53
CA THR A 664 3.77 6.26 19.36
C THR A 664 2.90 6.50 18.13
N ALA A 665 1.60 6.79 18.33
CA ALA A 665 0.64 6.91 17.25
C ALA A 665 -0.50 7.87 17.61
N LEU A 666 -1.36 8.14 16.64
CA LEU A 666 -2.64 8.76 16.89
C LEU A 666 -3.65 7.64 17.21
N GLU A 667 -4.33 7.72 18.35
CA GLU A 667 -5.33 6.74 18.77
C GLU A 667 -6.74 7.28 18.48
N CYS A 668 -7.65 6.41 18.05
CA CYS A 668 -9.04 6.78 17.82
C CYS A 668 -10.04 5.81 18.43
N LEU A 669 -11.21 6.34 18.75
CA LEU A 669 -12.36 5.61 19.27
C LEU A 669 -13.65 6.26 18.78
N ILE A 670 -14.63 5.44 18.42
CA ILE A 670 -15.98 5.86 18.07
C ILE A 670 -16.88 5.60 19.28
N GLN A 671 -17.57 6.64 19.72
CA GLN A 671 -18.60 6.54 20.76
C GLN A 671 -19.96 6.35 20.10
N LEU A 672 -20.59 5.21 20.39
CA LEU A 672 -21.90 4.81 19.91
C LEU A 672 -22.92 4.99 21.04
N PRO A 673 -24.08 5.65 20.81
CA PRO A 673 -25.12 5.76 21.83
C PRO A 673 -25.78 4.39 22.12
N ARG A 674 -25.94 3.96 23.39
CA ARG A 674 -26.71 2.72 23.70
C ARG A 674 -28.19 2.89 23.36
N PRO A 675 -28.86 1.86 22.81
CA PRO A 675 -30.28 1.92 22.50
C PRO A 675 -31.19 1.89 23.74
N VAL A 676 -30.73 1.31 24.86
CA VAL A 676 -31.55 1.08 26.07
C VAL A 676 -30.71 1.26 27.33
N GLY A 677 -31.06 2.24 28.17
CA GLY A 677 -30.44 2.49 29.49
C GLY A 677 -29.96 3.94 29.70
N PRO A 678 -29.72 4.36 30.95
CA PRO A 678 -29.25 5.71 31.26
C PRO A 678 -27.79 5.90 30.76
N MET A 679 -27.63 6.66 29.66
CA MET A 679 -26.40 7.27 29.16
C MET A 679 -25.08 6.47 29.32
N GLU A 680 -25.01 5.25 28.81
CA GLU A 680 -23.74 4.55 28.68
C GLU A 680 -23.39 4.42 27.18
N THR A 681 -22.41 5.20 26.74
CA THR A 681 -21.89 5.13 25.36
C THR A 681 -21.02 3.89 25.20
N VAL A 682 -21.21 3.16 24.10
CA VAL A 682 -20.35 2.03 23.73
C VAL A 682 -19.17 2.59 22.96
N ILE A 683 -17.96 2.20 23.36
CA ILE A 683 -16.75 2.73 22.75
C ILE A 683 -16.10 1.62 21.93
N ALA A 684 -15.90 1.86 20.64
CA ALA A 684 -15.32 0.91 19.70
C ALA A 684 -14.17 1.54 18.91
N GLY A 685 -13.09 0.79 18.71
CA GLY A 685 -12.09 1.13 17.70
C GLY A 685 -12.70 1.02 16.29
N PRO A 686 -12.45 1.96 15.35
CA PRO A 686 -13.05 1.89 14.03
C PRO A 686 -12.65 0.67 13.20
N ALA A 687 -11.41 0.18 13.28
CA ALA A 687 -10.97 -1.02 12.57
C ALA A 687 -11.64 -2.27 13.16
N ASN A 688 -11.68 -2.38 14.49
CA ASN A 688 -12.37 -3.45 15.18
C ASN A 688 -13.88 -3.44 14.87
N LEU A 689 -14.51 -2.26 14.90
CA LEU A 689 -15.91 -2.11 14.50
C LEU A 689 -16.11 -2.54 13.05
N ALA A 690 -15.21 -2.16 12.14
CA ALA A 690 -15.29 -2.56 10.74
C ALA A 690 -15.17 -4.08 10.57
N ASP A 691 -14.26 -4.72 11.31
CA ASP A 691 -14.06 -6.16 11.31
C ASP A 691 -15.26 -6.92 11.89
N LEU A 692 -15.75 -6.53 13.07
CA LEU A 692 -16.91 -7.16 13.71
C LEU A 692 -18.14 -7.07 12.82
N VAL A 693 -18.36 -5.88 12.27
CA VAL A 693 -19.48 -5.63 11.37
C VAL A 693 -19.34 -6.46 10.10
N ALA A 694 -18.13 -6.56 9.53
CA ALA A 694 -17.88 -7.42 8.38
C ALA A 694 -18.11 -8.91 8.74
N ALA A 695 -17.42 -9.44 9.74
CA ALA A 695 -17.43 -10.84 10.16
C ALA A 695 -18.83 -11.40 10.44
N ARG A 696 -19.72 -10.60 11.01
CA ARG A 696 -21.09 -11.02 11.37
C ARG A 696 -22.06 -10.93 10.17
N ARG A 697 -21.72 -10.20 9.11
CA ARG A 697 -22.57 -9.96 7.93
C ARG A 697 -22.44 -11.05 6.87
N GLY A 698 -22.94 -12.23 7.20
CA GLY A 698 -23.02 -13.38 6.30
C GLY A 698 -23.64 -14.61 6.98
N LEU A 699 -23.61 -14.64 8.30
CA LEU A 699 -24.09 -15.73 9.14
C LEU A 699 -25.62 -15.78 9.32
N VAL A 700 -26.34 -14.71 8.94
CA VAL A 700 -27.81 -14.64 9.06
C VAL A 700 -28.43 -14.46 7.69
N HIS A 701 -28.99 -15.54 7.13
CA HIS A 701 -29.74 -15.51 5.88
C HIS A 701 -31.24 -15.58 6.16
N CYS A 702 -31.91 -14.42 6.13
CA CYS A 702 -33.36 -14.39 6.24
C CYS A 702 -33.95 -14.59 4.83
N LYS A 703 -34.48 -15.79 4.53
CA LYS A 703 -35.13 -16.07 3.24
C LYS A 703 -36.39 -15.19 3.13
N GLN A 704 -36.35 -14.14 2.31
CA GLN A 704 -37.55 -13.43 1.90
C GLN A 704 -38.45 -14.41 1.11
N GLY A 705 -39.57 -14.80 1.70
CA GLY A 705 -40.59 -15.56 0.99
C GLY A 705 -41.31 -14.65 0.00
N SER A 706 -41.07 -14.85 -1.30
CA SER A 706 -41.98 -14.37 -2.33
C SER A 706 -43.20 -15.29 -2.36
N GLY A 707 -44.39 -14.71 -2.19
CA GLY A 707 -45.66 -15.43 -2.37
C GLY A 707 -46.51 -15.51 -1.10
N ARG A 708 -47.73 -14.98 -1.23
CA ARG A 708 -48.75 -14.92 -0.19
C ARG A 708 -49.02 -16.29 0.44
N GLY A 709 -49.01 -16.34 1.77
CA GLY A 709 -49.78 -17.34 2.53
C GLY A 709 -49.13 -18.71 2.72
N SER A 710 -47.87 -18.79 3.18
CA SER A 710 -47.37 -19.98 3.88
C SER A 710 -46.13 -19.64 4.69
N ARG A 711 -46.27 -19.63 6.02
CA ARG A 711 -45.17 -19.46 6.98
C ARG A 711 -44.20 -20.63 6.82
N LYS A 712 -42.96 -20.37 6.41
CA LYS A 712 -41.83 -21.28 6.69
C LYS A 712 -40.90 -20.61 7.70
N PRO A 713 -40.48 -21.32 8.76
CA PRO A 713 -39.54 -20.77 9.74
C PRO A 713 -38.18 -20.53 9.09
N CYS A 714 -37.42 -19.57 9.62
CA CYS A 714 -35.99 -19.42 9.34
C CYS A 714 -35.32 -20.79 9.49
N GLN A 715 -34.68 -21.29 8.43
CA GLN A 715 -33.96 -22.56 8.50
C GLN A 715 -32.71 -22.37 9.36
N ARG A 716 -32.67 -23.11 10.47
CA ARG A 716 -31.55 -23.25 11.40
C ARG A 716 -30.32 -23.79 10.66
N MET A 717 -29.12 -23.28 10.95
CA MET A 717 -27.89 -23.98 10.60
C MET A 717 -27.83 -25.27 11.42
N HIS A 718 -27.90 -26.43 10.76
CA HIS A 718 -27.63 -27.74 11.36
C HIS A 718 -26.13 -28.05 11.24
N GLY A 719 -25.48 -28.49 12.31
CA GLY A 719 -24.07 -28.92 12.22
C GLY A 719 -23.25 -29.03 13.50
N LEU A 720 -23.83 -29.08 14.70
CA LEU A 720 -23.06 -29.47 15.90
C LEU A 720 -23.05 -30.99 16.02
N THR A 721 -21.88 -31.60 16.07
CA THR A 721 -21.71 -33.01 16.40
C THR A 721 -22.06 -33.25 17.88
N SER A 722 -22.47 -34.47 18.22
CA SER A 722 -22.79 -34.84 19.62
C SER A 722 -21.58 -34.71 20.58
N GLU A 723 -20.37 -34.66 20.05
CA GLU A 723 -19.12 -34.53 20.81
C GLU A 723 -18.79 -33.07 21.12
N GLU A 724 -19.00 -32.16 20.15
CA GLU A 724 -18.97 -30.71 20.38
C GLU A 724 -20.06 -30.26 21.37
N ARG A 725 -21.21 -30.93 21.34
CA ARG A 725 -22.30 -30.72 22.31
C ARG A 725 -21.88 -31.10 23.74
N ARG A 726 -21.10 -32.16 23.90
CA ARG A 726 -20.66 -32.67 25.21
C ARG A 726 -19.55 -31.83 25.84
N ARG A 727 -18.67 -31.23 25.03
CA ARG A 727 -17.64 -30.28 25.49
C ARG A 727 -18.24 -28.98 26.03
N LEU A 728 -19.24 -28.44 25.33
CA LEU A 728 -19.93 -27.21 25.73
C LEU A 728 -20.82 -27.38 26.97
N GLU A 729 -21.38 -28.57 27.19
CA GLU A 729 -22.21 -28.88 28.37
C GLU A 729 -21.38 -29.01 29.67
N THR A 730 -20.09 -29.33 29.59
CA THR A 730 -19.19 -29.42 30.76
C THR A 730 -18.60 -28.08 31.23
N GLU A 731 -18.58 -27.06 30.36
CA GLU A 731 -17.90 -25.77 30.66
C GLU A 731 -18.84 -24.63 31.07
N GLY A 732 -20.16 -24.76 30.87
CA GLY A 732 -21.13 -23.67 31.09
C GLY A 732 -22.04 -23.76 32.33
N GLY A 733 -21.72 -24.59 33.31
CA GLY A 733 -22.58 -24.82 34.48
C GLY A 733 -22.40 -23.75 35.55
N HIS A 734 -23.24 -22.69 35.52
CA HIS A 734 -23.87 -21.99 36.66
C HIS A 734 -24.11 -20.52 36.29
N ILE A 735 -25.38 -20.14 36.08
CA ILE A 735 -26.07 -18.91 36.51
C ILE A 735 -27.40 -18.87 35.75
N ALA A 736 -28.48 -19.33 36.40
CA ALA A 736 -29.86 -18.97 36.06
C ALA A 736 -30.79 -19.54 37.12
N MET A 737 -31.48 -18.68 37.88
CA MET A 737 -32.84 -18.89 38.41
C MET A 737 -33.22 -17.67 39.24
N ASP A 738 -33.90 -16.67 38.63
CA ASP A 738 -34.90 -15.84 39.35
C ASP A 738 -35.71 -14.86 38.47
N TRP A 739 -36.26 -15.27 37.32
CA TRP A 739 -37.21 -14.41 36.58
C TRP A 739 -38.37 -15.23 35.98
N MET A 740 -39.37 -15.57 36.81
CA MET A 740 -40.68 -16.04 36.33
C MET A 740 -41.80 -15.65 37.31
N ARG A 741 -42.57 -14.58 37.01
CA ARG A 741 -43.99 -14.46 37.39
C ARG A 741 -44.80 -13.65 36.35
N ALA A 742 -45.85 -14.31 35.84
CA ALA A 742 -47.08 -13.82 35.17
C ALA A 742 -47.07 -13.61 33.62
N PRO A 743 -48.24 -13.66 32.92
CA PRO A 743 -48.80 -14.93 32.45
C PRO A 743 -49.19 -14.99 30.95
N SER A 744 -49.26 -16.24 30.47
CA SER A 744 -50.13 -16.78 29.40
C SER A 744 -50.02 -16.22 27.97
N SER A 745 -48.96 -16.60 27.27
CA SER A 745 -49.03 -17.38 26.02
C SER A 745 -47.61 -17.71 25.54
N ALA A 746 -46.94 -18.64 26.22
CA ALA A 746 -45.58 -19.05 25.88
C ALA A 746 -45.60 -20.18 24.84
N TRP A 747 -45.10 -19.89 23.65
CA TRP A 747 -44.67 -20.92 22.70
C TRP A 747 -43.29 -21.39 23.13
N PHE A 748 -43.16 -22.66 23.53
CA PHE A 748 -41.88 -23.24 23.92
C PHE A 748 -41.00 -23.47 22.68
N PHE A 749 -39.93 -22.68 22.56
CA PHE A 749 -38.78 -23.00 21.72
C PHE A 749 -37.62 -23.39 22.62
N HIS A 750 -37.17 -24.64 22.55
CA HIS A 750 -35.96 -25.05 23.26
C HIS A 750 -34.74 -24.76 22.37
N CYS A 751 -34.06 -23.64 22.66
CA CYS A 751 -32.76 -23.29 22.12
C CYS A 751 -31.73 -23.44 23.24
N GLN A 752 -30.61 -24.15 22.98
CA GLN A 752 -29.50 -24.27 23.95
C GLN A 752 -28.57 -23.03 23.93
N ASP A 753 -28.84 -22.06 23.06
CA ASP A 753 -28.18 -20.76 23.03
C ASP A 753 -29.27 -19.66 23.15
N PRO A 754 -29.35 -18.96 24.30
CA PRO A 754 -30.32 -17.89 24.53
C PRO A 754 -30.19 -16.73 23.53
N LEU A 755 -28.98 -16.55 22.95
CA LEU A 755 -28.62 -15.44 22.08
C LEU A 755 -29.16 -15.63 20.66
N VAL A 756 -29.03 -16.83 20.09
CA VAL A 756 -29.54 -17.15 18.74
C VAL A 756 -31.07 -17.15 18.69
N ALA A 757 -31.74 -17.57 19.78
CA ALA A 757 -33.18 -17.53 19.90
C ALA A 757 -33.73 -16.09 19.93
N ARG A 758 -33.04 -15.18 20.65
CA ARG A 758 -33.40 -13.76 20.72
C ARG A 758 -33.24 -13.05 19.38
N VAL A 759 -32.17 -13.35 18.62
CA VAL A 759 -31.90 -12.80 17.29
C VAL A 759 -32.95 -13.18 16.25
N ALA A 760 -33.43 -14.43 16.26
CA ALA A 760 -34.47 -14.88 15.32
C ALA A 760 -35.86 -14.27 15.63
N LEU A 761 -36.16 -14.03 16.91
CA LEU A 761 -37.41 -13.41 17.37
C LEU A 761 -37.43 -11.89 17.13
N ALA A 762 -36.34 -11.18 17.41
CA ALA A 762 -36.24 -9.73 17.22
C ALA A 762 -36.25 -9.32 15.74
N HIS A 763 -35.57 -10.07 14.87
CA HIS A 763 -35.57 -9.81 13.42
C HIS A 763 -36.95 -10.04 12.78
N CYS A 764 -37.75 -10.98 13.31
CA CYS A 764 -39.14 -11.16 12.89
C CYS A 764 -40.05 -10.04 13.40
N ALA A 765 -39.82 -9.53 14.61
CA ALA A 765 -40.61 -8.45 15.22
C ALA A 765 -40.34 -7.09 14.57
N ALA A 766 -39.08 -6.74 14.28
CA ALA A 766 -38.70 -5.47 13.65
C ALA A 766 -39.26 -5.34 12.22
N GLN A 767 -39.26 -6.43 11.43
CA GLN A 767 -39.89 -6.44 10.11
C GLN A 767 -41.43 -6.34 10.16
N TYR A 768 -42.04 -6.75 11.27
CA TYR A 768 -43.49 -6.62 11.48
C TYR A 768 -43.88 -5.19 11.87
N ILE A 769 -43.09 -4.53 12.74
CA ILE A 769 -43.31 -3.15 13.17
C ILE A 769 -43.09 -2.17 12.00
N TYR A 770 -42.06 -2.38 11.18
CA TYR A 770 -41.79 -1.51 10.01
C TYR A 770 -42.90 -1.60 8.95
N ARG A 771 -43.58 -2.76 8.82
CA ARG A 771 -44.75 -2.91 7.93
C ARG A 771 -46.05 -2.41 8.54
N ALA A 772 -46.21 -2.48 9.87
CA ALA A 772 -47.35 -1.87 10.55
C ALA A 772 -47.27 -0.34 10.50
N ALA A 773 -46.06 0.25 10.59
CA ALA A 773 -45.85 1.69 10.46
C ALA A 773 -46.13 2.20 9.04
N ILE A 774 -45.77 1.44 7.99
CA ILE A 774 -46.06 1.80 6.60
C ILE A 774 -47.56 1.63 6.25
N PHE A 775 -48.30 0.76 6.95
CA PHE A 775 -49.75 0.63 6.77
C PHE A 775 -50.59 1.64 7.56
N ILE A 776 -50.00 2.37 8.51
CA ILE A 776 -50.68 3.39 9.33
C ILE A 776 -50.48 4.81 8.76
N VAL A 777 -49.52 5.02 7.86
CA VAL A 777 -49.29 6.33 7.21
C VAL A 777 -50.05 6.51 5.89
N ASP A 778 -50.72 5.47 5.38
CA ASP A 778 -51.59 5.53 4.19
C ASP A 778 -53.10 5.42 4.53
N SER A 779 -53.45 5.62 5.80
CA SER A 779 -54.84 5.74 6.24
C SER A 779 -54.95 6.71 7.43
N ASP A 780 -54.67 7.98 7.15
CA ASP A 780 -55.43 9.16 7.61
C ASP A 780 -55.06 10.38 6.77
#